data_AF-A0A4P7NB20-F1
#
_entry.id   AF-A0A4P7NB20-F1
#
_cell.length_a   1.000
_cell.length_b   1.000
_cell.length_c   1.000
_cell.angle_alpha   90.00
_cell.angle_beta   90.00
_cell.angle_gamma   90.00
#
_symmetry.space_group_name_H-M   'P 1'
#
loop_
_entity.id
_entity.type
_entity.pdbx_description
1 polymer ?
#
loop_
_entity_poly.entity_id
_entity_poly.type
_entity_poly.pdbx_seq_one_letter_code
_entity_poly.pdbx_strand_id
1 'polypeptide(L)'
;MSIRHLFTALLAAVGTSSLELLPPLPKSDSDFTTAATWDWAKTAKTIFIDSSFANVSDTDGLTLIPPTAFDFASTFRDDISILLSQNWTLERVNGFPNFSNASGIFLGKYNGTANYENGSPTTEGYELRVTSPSSVFIGGSGARGMFWGTRTLLQLIMTNSPTGGIGSLSVGFRTTDAPAYATRGFLLDAGRKWYSPSFLKELCSYASFFKMSEFHYHLSDNYPLNRGKNESWQDVYSHFSLLPEKDTELKAILHGRENETLSRSDFMDLQQHCVSRGVTVIPEIEAPGHCLYLTKWKPELALPKRDLLNLTHPDTIPTVKRIWAEFLPWFQTKEVHIGADEYERDLADDYVNFVNDMSRWVNKTSNKRVRIWGTDEPSDKLTIDRDIVVQHWQYGQSDPIQVLQDGHDLINSQDWWAYTSIKSDHAPILPARYPQFFNESRLLNFADQDGWQWQPSDFNPFNKTMQVDPGAKRLRGATLAAWNDNGPDASTQLEAYYSLRRGIALTGARAWSGKRGVELNPDLVSTSVDFFSPFIPAQNLDRTVRGTNLTSVPTGSSSANRNPIISWKAGEEWVAEGSKGMNYTLTLTADGPFSLSGPDNSLSLVQSEDGHSLVFDADGYKYPLRSVSNKDGTELDPGHPGRIWVNASSTHEVVENISTPVNITITTDVLQGSLVWINGQFMGRFEVFVYGGRNTQFSWNQMAFVAPLRKMDGGLTSLVLDDGVSIPGAGAGNETAQPPSQNAGSTRGGPESWTVIVAALLIHVTASAFINHLGLKIQENKCIHKTSYLKIGFVQSQVTMAAEKSSQLPTFAPSDYVKFFSAGALAATLTHGAATPIDVVKTRIQVDDAMKGLNMVKAARTIAAKEGASALLTGFGPTAVGYLVQGGSKFAGYEFFKKKFVEMAGGPERAVQHRTGIYLGASATAEFFADILLCPLEATRIRLVSQRGYATGLTTGFARMAREEGLRGFYSGFVPLLFKQVPYAVGQFAVHEAAVEGIYRTIGPEKKATLTHAQATGVELASGIVAGVAAAVLSHPADTLLSAINKGAGDKGQGATARMFQLAGEFGPKRLLLTGLGPRIFMTCGLVAGQFVIYAQCKALVGAAPGVEIHKED
;
A
#
# COMPACT_ATOMS: atom_id res chain seq x y z
N MET A 1 8.88 49.72 2.17
CA MET A 1 8.29 48.37 2.37
C MET A 1 8.23 47.68 1.03
N SER A 2 8.54 46.38 0.96
CA SER A 2 8.67 45.64 -0.31
C SER A 2 7.59 44.56 -0.49
N ILE A 3 7.17 44.35 -1.73
CA ILE A 3 6.10 43.44 -2.17
C ILE A 3 6.33 41.98 -1.74
N ARG A 4 7.57 41.59 -1.39
CA ARG A 4 7.91 40.26 -0.86
C ARG A 4 7.00 39.78 0.28
N HIS A 5 6.50 40.66 1.14
CA HIS A 5 5.71 40.26 2.32
C HIS A 5 4.26 39.84 2.01
N LEU A 6 3.68 40.23 0.87
CA LEU A 6 2.33 39.77 0.49
C LEU A 6 2.35 38.36 -0.13
N PHE A 7 3.39 38.02 -0.90
CA PHE A 7 3.50 36.72 -1.56
C PHE A 7 3.72 35.55 -0.58
N THR A 8 4.46 35.78 0.51
CA THR A 8 4.61 34.78 1.59
C THR A 8 3.30 34.48 2.33
N ALA A 9 2.37 35.44 2.40
CA ALA A 9 1.10 35.24 3.10
C ALA A 9 0.10 34.40 2.29
N LEU A 10 0.07 34.55 0.96
CA LEU A 10 -0.88 33.81 0.11
C LEU A 10 -0.46 32.36 -0.16
N LEU A 11 0.84 32.08 -0.29
CA LEU A 11 1.34 30.73 -0.55
C LEU A 11 1.23 29.79 0.67
N ALA A 12 1.20 30.33 1.89
CA ALA A 12 0.96 29.55 3.10
C ALA A 12 -0.49 29.01 3.21
N ALA A 13 -1.44 29.59 2.47
CA ALA A 13 -2.87 29.28 2.59
C ALA A 13 -3.38 28.16 1.64
N VAL A 14 -2.52 27.64 0.76
CA VAL A 14 -2.88 26.61 -0.24
C VAL A 14 -2.10 25.29 0.00
N GLY A 15 -1.35 25.22 1.10
CA GLY A 15 -0.43 24.12 1.44
C GLY A 15 -0.81 23.29 2.67
N THR A 16 -2.02 23.40 3.21
CA THR A 16 -2.48 22.54 4.32
C THR A 16 -2.95 21.18 3.80
N SER A 17 -2.00 20.30 3.49
CA SER A 17 -2.27 18.87 3.37
C SER A 17 -2.84 18.35 4.70
N SER A 18 -3.96 17.64 4.64
CA SER A 18 -4.62 17.10 5.84
C SER A 18 -3.78 15.98 6.44
N LEU A 19 -3.07 16.26 7.52
CA LEU A 19 -2.32 15.27 8.31
C LEU A 19 -3.23 14.65 9.38
N GLU A 20 -2.99 13.38 9.69
CA GLU A 20 -3.67 12.63 10.74
C GLU A 20 -2.68 12.25 11.85
N LEU A 21 -3.15 12.19 13.11
CA LEU A 21 -2.35 11.69 14.24
C LEU A 21 -2.31 10.15 14.20
N LEU A 22 -1.19 9.56 14.62
CA LEU A 22 -1.00 8.10 14.59
C LEU A 22 -0.58 7.61 15.99
N PRO A 23 -1.48 6.97 16.78
CA PRO A 23 -2.93 6.78 16.56
C PRO A 23 -3.76 8.08 16.55
N PRO A 24 -4.93 8.06 15.87
CA PRO A 24 -5.90 9.16 15.89
C PRO A 24 -6.57 9.29 17.26
N LEU A 25 -6.90 10.52 17.65
CA LEU A 25 -7.49 10.79 18.97
C LEU A 25 -9.00 10.53 19.00
N PRO A 26 -9.52 9.93 20.09
CA PRO A 26 -10.95 9.96 20.39
C PRO A 26 -11.50 11.39 20.39
N LYS A 27 -12.75 11.55 19.93
CA LYS A 27 -13.44 12.85 19.90
C LYS A 27 -13.38 13.55 21.26
N SER A 28 -12.96 14.81 21.26
CA SER A 28 -12.89 15.65 22.46
C SER A 28 -14.27 16.01 23.01
N ASP A 29 -14.34 16.23 24.33
CA ASP A 29 -15.51 16.80 25.03
C ASP A 29 -15.68 18.31 24.72
N SER A 30 -15.80 18.67 23.44
CA SER A 30 -15.65 20.04 22.96
C SER A 30 -16.97 20.78 22.71
N ASP A 31 -17.83 20.85 23.72
CA ASP A 31 -18.88 21.90 23.82
C ASP A 31 -18.28 23.29 24.16
N PHE A 32 -16.97 23.35 24.46
CA PHE A 32 -16.25 24.56 24.89
C PHE A 32 -15.21 25.04 23.87
N THR A 33 -15.67 25.67 22.80
CA THR A 33 -14.80 26.41 21.86
C THR A 33 -14.58 27.85 22.34
N THR A 34 -13.52 28.08 23.12
CA THR A 34 -13.02 29.46 23.30
C THR A 34 -12.23 29.89 22.06
N ALA A 35 -12.25 31.18 21.74
CA ALA A 35 -11.55 31.72 20.56
C ALA A 35 -10.02 31.87 20.73
N ALA A 36 -9.47 31.43 21.87
CA ALA A 36 -8.05 31.49 22.16
C ALA A 36 -7.39 30.12 21.94
N THR A 37 -6.15 30.12 21.45
CA THR A 37 -5.39 28.91 21.10
C THR A 37 -4.07 28.85 21.86
N TRP A 38 -3.52 27.66 22.01
CA TRP A 38 -2.22 27.45 22.65
C TRP A 38 -1.07 27.89 21.74
N ASP A 39 -0.19 28.72 22.30
CA ASP A 39 0.99 29.23 21.65
C ASP A 39 2.23 28.70 22.38
N TRP A 40 2.86 27.66 21.82
CA TRP A 40 4.08 27.07 22.38
C TRP A 40 5.32 27.99 22.24
N ALA A 41 5.27 29.04 21.41
CA ALA A 41 6.32 30.05 21.37
C ALA A 41 6.23 30.99 22.59
N LYS A 42 5.02 31.43 22.98
CA LYS A 42 4.75 32.22 24.20
C LYS A 42 4.77 31.39 25.50
N THR A 43 4.53 30.09 25.43
CA THR A 43 4.64 29.15 26.56
C THR A 43 6.07 29.15 27.15
N ALA A 44 6.19 29.19 28.48
CA ALA A 44 7.49 29.10 29.16
C ALA A 44 8.18 27.77 28.86
N LYS A 45 9.52 27.79 28.68
CA LYS A 45 10.32 26.61 28.31
C LYS A 45 10.64 25.74 29.54
N THR A 46 9.60 25.41 30.30
CA THR A 46 9.71 24.66 31.55
C THR A 46 8.61 23.60 31.60
N ILE A 47 9.03 22.39 31.92
CA ILE A 47 8.17 21.25 32.22
C ILE A 47 8.12 21.12 33.74
N PHE A 48 6.93 21.15 34.32
CA PHE A 48 6.70 20.99 35.75
C PHE A 48 6.08 19.62 36.01
N ILE A 49 6.77 18.74 36.73
CA ILE A 49 6.24 17.45 37.16
C ILE A 49 5.85 17.48 38.64
N ASP A 50 4.66 16.96 38.97
CA ASP A 50 4.23 16.86 40.36
C ASP A 50 5.14 15.93 41.17
N SER A 51 5.64 16.40 42.31
CA SER A 51 6.58 15.68 43.18
C SER A 51 6.05 14.35 43.72
N SER A 52 4.73 14.20 43.90
CA SER A 52 4.12 12.95 44.37
C SER A 52 3.99 11.91 43.24
N PHE A 53 3.77 12.38 42.00
CA PHE A 53 3.74 11.52 40.82
C PHE A 53 5.12 11.19 40.25
N ALA A 54 6.11 12.07 40.43
CA ALA A 54 7.45 11.96 39.84
C ALA A 54 8.17 10.64 40.15
N ASN A 55 7.88 10.00 41.30
CA ASN A 55 8.50 8.74 41.71
C ASN A 55 7.67 7.49 41.35
N VAL A 56 6.51 7.63 40.69
CA VAL A 56 5.71 6.49 40.19
C VAL A 56 6.46 5.82 39.06
N SER A 57 6.58 4.48 39.09
CA SER A 57 7.29 3.68 38.08
C SER A 57 6.32 2.91 37.18
N ASP A 58 6.74 2.55 35.96
CA ASP A 58 5.99 1.67 35.04
C ASP A 58 6.06 0.18 35.45
N THR A 59 5.47 -0.17 36.59
CA THR A 59 5.49 -1.53 37.14
C THR A 59 4.74 -2.56 36.30
N ASP A 60 3.81 -2.10 35.47
CA ASP A 60 2.83 -2.93 34.77
C ASP A 60 3.32 -3.37 33.38
N GLY A 61 4.42 -2.78 32.89
CA GLY A 61 5.09 -3.18 31.65
C GLY A 61 5.81 -4.52 31.77
N LEU A 62 6.42 -4.99 30.69
CA LEU A 62 7.21 -6.23 30.71
C LEU A 62 8.64 -6.03 31.20
N THR A 63 9.13 -4.80 31.27
CA THR A 63 10.45 -4.46 31.79
C THR A 63 10.66 -4.84 33.28
N LEU A 64 11.90 -5.20 33.62
CA LEU A 64 12.42 -5.35 34.99
C LEU A 64 13.22 -4.11 35.45
N ILE A 65 13.44 -3.15 34.55
CA ILE A 65 14.05 -1.84 34.81
C ILE A 65 13.01 -0.72 34.51
N PRO A 66 11.90 -0.65 35.27
CA PRO A 66 10.80 0.27 34.97
C PRO A 66 11.20 1.73 35.23
N PRO A 67 11.12 2.63 34.22
CA PRO A 67 11.41 4.04 34.44
C PRO A 67 10.37 4.69 35.36
N THR A 68 10.78 5.73 36.08
CA THR A 68 9.86 6.61 36.80
C THR A 68 9.20 7.62 35.86
N ALA A 69 8.11 8.24 36.31
CA ALA A 69 7.50 9.37 35.63
C ALA A 69 8.50 10.54 35.46
N PHE A 70 9.46 10.71 36.38
CA PHE A 70 10.53 11.70 36.23
C PHE A 70 11.50 11.35 35.08
N ASP A 71 11.84 10.07 34.89
CA ASP A 71 12.75 9.63 33.82
C ASP A 71 12.08 9.78 32.44
N PHE A 72 10.79 9.44 32.34
CA PHE A 72 9.98 9.74 31.16
C PHE A 72 9.84 11.25 30.90
N ALA A 73 9.70 12.07 31.95
CA ALA A 73 9.67 13.52 31.82
C ALA A 73 11.03 14.10 31.38
N SER A 74 12.16 13.52 31.81
CA SER A 74 13.49 13.87 31.31
C SER A 74 13.67 13.49 29.85
N THR A 75 13.20 12.30 29.46
CA THR A 75 13.20 11.85 28.06
C THR A 75 12.36 12.79 27.18
N PHE A 76 11.18 13.21 27.67
CA PHE A 76 10.35 14.19 26.98
C PHE A 76 10.98 15.60 26.93
N ARG A 77 11.64 16.06 27.99
CA ARG A 77 12.41 17.32 27.99
C ARG A 77 13.42 17.35 26.85
N ASP A 78 14.17 16.26 26.67
CA ASP A 78 15.19 16.17 25.64
C ASP A 78 14.55 16.07 24.25
N ASP A 79 13.49 15.26 24.10
CA ASP A 79 12.73 15.13 22.85
C ASP A 79 12.14 16.46 22.37
N ILE A 80 11.46 17.22 23.24
CA ILE A 80 10.87 18.53 22.87
C ILE A 80 11.95 19.61 22.66
N SER A 81 13.08 19.52 23.38
CA SER A 81 14.19 20.46 23.19
C SER A 81 14.87 20.29 21.83
N ILE A 82 15.04 19.03 21.40
CA ILE A 82 15.53 18.69 20.06
C ILE A 82 14.51 19.16 19.01
N LEU A 83 13.24 18.79 19.15
CA LEU A 83 12.18 19.11 18.18
C LEU A 83 12.02 20.62 17.93
N LEU A 84 12.00 21.41 19.00
CA LEU A 84 11.81 22.86 18.91
C LEU A 84 13.11 23.66 18.78
N SER A 85 14.28 23.00 18.80
CA SER A 85 15.61 23.64 18.85
C SER A 85 15.71 24.71 19.95
N GLN A 86 15.15 24.40 21.13
CA GLN A 86 15.02 25.30 22.28
C GLN A 86 15.37 24.54 23.55
N ASN A 87 16.07 25.16 24.50
CA ASN A 87 16.40 24.50 25.76
C ASN A 87 15.19 24.52 26.71
N TRP A 88 14.58 23.37 27.00
CA TRP A 88 13.51 23.23 28.01
C TRP A 88 14.07 22.73 29.34
N THR A 89 13.64 23.33 30.46
CA THR A 89 13.95 22.86 31.81
C THR A 89 12.91 21.84 32.32
N LEU A 90 13.28 21.04 33.33
CA LEU A 90 12.39 20.12 34.04
C LEU A 90 12.50 20.36 35.55
N GLU A 91 11.37 20.66 36.18
CA GLU A 91 11.29 21.04 37.60
C GLU A 91 10.25 20.18 38.34
N ARG A 92 10.54 19.83 39.61
CA ARG A 92 9.59 19.12 40.48
C ARG A 92 8.81 20.12 41.33
N VAL A 93 7.48 20.01 41.36
CA VAL A 93 6.59 20.94 42.09
C VAL A 93 5.66 20.20 43.05
N ASN A 94 5.41 20.77 44.23
CA ASN A 94 4.57 20.16 45.27
C ASN A 94 3.09 20.50 45.05
N GLY A 95 2.57 20.16 43.86
CA GLY A 95 1.26 20.59 43.35
C GLY A 95 1.36 21.72 42.32
N PHE A 96 0.30 21.88 41.53
CA PHE A 96 0.26 22.83 40.40
C PHE A 96 -0.37 24.19 40.76
N PRO A 97 0.03 25.29 40.10
CA PRO A 97 -0.67 26.56 40.17
C PRO A 97 -2.07 26.48 39.52
N ASN A 98 -2.90 27.51 39.71
CA ASN A 98 -4.12 27.65 38.92
C ASN A 98 -3.75 27.81 37.43
N PHE A 99 -4.05 26.80 36.63
CA PHE A 99 -3.63 26.71 35.23
C PHE A 99 -4.08 27.90 34.36
N SER A 100 -5.19 28.58 34.69
CA SER A 100 -5.66 29.73 33.91
C SER A 100 -4.67 30.89 33.83
N ASN A 101 -3.75 31.01 34.79
CA ASN A 101 -2.69 32.01 34.84
C ASN A 101 -1.28 31.40 34.72
N ALA A 102 -1.18 30.12 34.33
CA ALA A 102 0.08 29.38 34.29
C ALA A 102 0.74 29.42 32.90
N SER A 103 2.06 29.19 32.88
CA SER A 103 2.84 29.07 31.65
C SER A 103 3.82 27.91 31.79
N GLY A 104 3.88 27.03 30.77
CA GLY A 104 4.69 25.80 30.77
C GLY A 104 3.87 24.54 30.51
N ILE A 105 4.53 23.38 30.54
CA ILE A 105 3.89 22.06 30.37
C ILE A 105 3.85 21.36 31.73
N PHE A 106 2.67 20.87 32.13
CA PHE A 106 2.43 20.29 33.46
C PHE A 106 2.20 18.78 33.36
N LEU A 107 2.98 18.00 34.09
CA LEU A 107 3.02 16.54 34.02
C LEU A 107 2.64 15.92 35.37
N GLY A 108 1.64 15.05 35.42
CA GLY A 108 1.21 14.46 36.68
C GLY A 108 0.23 13.29 36.54
N LYS A 109 -0.58 13.09 37.58
CA LYS A 109 -1.55 11.99 37.64
C LYS A 109 -2.87 12.33 36.95
N TYR A 110 -3.37 11.42 36.12
CA TYR A 110 -4.78 11.36 35.73
C TYR A 110 -5.57 10.51 36.74
N ASN A 111 -6.70 11.03 37.20
CA ASN A 111 -7.52 10.42 38.25
C ASN A 111 -8.76 9.67 37.73
N GLY A 112 -8.96 9.60 36.40
CA GLY A 112 -9.98 8.75 35.80
C GLY A 112 -9.48 7.31 35.60
N THR A 113 -10.37 6.45 35.13
CA THR A 113 -10.05 5.06 34.77
C THR A 113 -9.52 4.95 33.34
N ALA A 114 -8.66 3.97 33.10
CA ALA A 114 -8.22 3.54 31.78
C ALA A 114 -8.16 2.01 31.77
N ASN A 115 -8.70 1.40 30.72
CA ASN A 115 -8.78 -0.05 30.54
C ASN A 115 -8.27 -0.45 29.14
N TYR A 116 -7.86 -1.70 28.98
CA TYR A 116 -7.74 -2.38 27.68
C TYR A 116 -9.12 -2.74 27.10
N GLU A 117 -9.17 -3.27 25.88
CA GLU A 117 -10.40 -3.66 25.16
C GLU A 117 -11.14 -4.82 25.85
N ASN A 118 -10.39 -5.74 26.48
CA ASN A 118 -10.93 -6.80 27.34
C ASN A 118 -11.44 -6.33 28.72
N GLY A 119 -11.47 -5.02 28.98
CA GLY A 119 -11.96 -4.40 30.21
C GLY A 119 -11.00 -4.45 31.41
N SER A 120 -9.82 -5.08 31.27
CA SER A 120 -8.80 -5.06 32.33
C SER A 120 -8.19 -3.65 32.48
N PRO A 121 -7.88 -3.17 33.70
CA PRO A 121 -7.30 -1.85 33.91
C PRO A 121 -5.89 -1.72 33.31
N THR A 122 -5.50 -0.49 32.96
CA THR A 122 -4.14 -0.16 32.47
C THR A 122 -3.63 1.17 33.01
N THR A 123 -2.33 1.24 33.28
CA THR A 123 -1.56 2.46 33.58
C THR A 123 -1.02 3.16 32.32
N GLU A 124 -1.30 2.63 31.13
CA GLU A 124 -0.94 3.23 29.83
C GLU A 124 -1.91 4.33 29.34
N GLY A 125 -3.01 4.58 30.06
CA GLY A 125 -3.96 5.63 29.68
C GLY A 125 -3.55 7.03 30.16
N TYR A 126 -4.00 8.07 29.46
CA TYR A 126 -3.70 9.47 29.78
C TYR A 126 -4.86 10.44 29.51
N GLU A 127 -4.77 11.63 30.11
CA GLU A 127 -5.54 12.83 29.79
C GLU A 127 -4.60 13.88 29.22
N LEU A 128 -4.96 14.53 28.10
CA LEU A 128 -4.26 15.71 27.56
C LEU A 128 -5.23 16.88 27.52
N ARG A 129 -4.84 18.01 28.12
CA ARG A 129 -5.67 19.22 28.25
C ARG A 129 -4.91 20.50 27.92
N VAL A 130 -5.56 21.38 27.15
CA VAL A 130 -5.10 22.74 26.89
C VAL A 130 -5.79 23.67 27.88
N THR A 131 -5.04 24.18 28.86
CA THR A 131 -5.61 24.81 30.05
C THR A 131 -5.51 26.34 30.04
N SER A 132 -4.62 26.92 29.23
CA SER A 132 -4.56 28.34 28.89
C SER A 132 -3.83 28.54 27.56
N PRO A 133 -3.78 29.76 26.98
CA PRO A 133 -2.96 30.03 25.78
C PRO A 133 -1.46 29.75 25.97
N SER A 134 -1.00 29.59 27.21
CA SER A 134 0.40 29.34 27.58
C SER A 134 0.62 28.04 28.36
N SER A 135 -0.41 27.20 28.56
CA SER A 135 -0.26 25.98 29.37
C SER A 135 -1.01 24.75 28.86
N VAL A 136 -0.32 23.62 28.91
CA VAL A 136 -0.83 22.27 28.62
C VAL A 136 -0.59 21.37 29.82
N PHE A 137 -1.56 20.52 30.14
CA PHE A 137 -1.46 19.47 31.16
C PHE A 137 -1.55 18.08 30.51
N ILE A 138 -0.67 17.18 30.93
CA ILE A 138 -0.73 15.74 30.63
C ILE A 138 -0.79 14.98 31.96
N GLY A 139 -1.88 14.24 32.16
CA GLY A 139 -2.05 13.32 33.28
C GLY A 139 -1.89 11.88 32.83
N GLY A 140 -1.04 11.07 33.48
CA GLY A 140 -0.98 9.62 33.26
C GLY A 140 -1.75 8.85 34.34
N SER A 141 -2.43 7.76 33.96
CA SER A 141 -2.95 6.77 34.93
C SER A 141 -1.81 6.05 35.65
N GLY A 142 -0.69 5.84 34.95
CA GLY A 142 0.65 5.64 35.52
C GLY A 142 1.74 6.28 34.64
N ALA A 143 3.01 5.95 34.93
CA ALA A 143 4.17 6.63 34.36
C ALA A 143 4.26 6.51 32.82
N ARG A 144 4.09 5.30 32.28
CA ARG A 144 4.10 5.05 30.81
C ARG A 144 2.89 5.67 30.10
N GLY A 145 1.72 5.73 30.74
CA GLY A 145 0.58 6.47 30.20
C GLY A 145 0.87 7.96 30.03
N MET A 146 1.47 8.59 31.04
CA MET A 146 1.93 9.99 30.93
C MET A 146 2.90 10.16 29.74
N PHE A 147 3.85 9.22 29.57
CA PHE A 147 4.78 9.22 28.44
C PHE A 147 4.07 9.12 27.08
N TRP A 148 3.06 8.25 26.92
CA TRP A 148 2.26 8.18 25.69
C TRP A 148 1.51 9.48 25.39
N GLY A 149 1.03 10.18 26.43
CA GLY A 149 0.50 11.54 26.29
C GLY A 149 1.52 12.54 25.76
N THR A 150 2.81 12.39 26.09
CA THR A 150 3.88 13.22 25.49
C THR A 150 4.08 12.94 24.00
N ARG A 151 3.95 11.69 23.54
CA ARG A 151 4.04 11.35 22.11
C ARG A 151 2.96 12.05 21.31
N THR A 152 1.73 12.03 21.83
CA THR A 152 0.59 12.77 21.28
C THR A 152 0.85 14.28 21.25
N LEU A 153 1.41 14.87 22.31
CA LEU A 153 1.74 16.30 22.31
C LEU A 153 2.83 16.65 21.28
N LEU A 154 3.84 15.80 21.08
CA LEU A 154 4.86 16.01 20.03
C LEU A 154 4.23 16.00 18.61
N GLN A 155 3.36 15.03 18.30
CA GLN A 155 2.62 15.00 17.02
C GLN A 155 1.70 16.23 16.85
N LEU A 156 1.05 16.68 17.94
CA LEU A 156 0.24 17.90 17.94
C LEU A 156 1.07 19.18 17.77
N ILE A 157 2.32 19.22 18.25
CA ILE A 157 3.24 20.34 17.97
C ILE A 157 3.67 20.33 16.50
N MET A 158 4.03 19.15 15.96
CA MET A 158 4.47 19.01 14.56
C MET A 158 3.37 19.38 13.55
N THR A 159 2.10 19.02 13.81
CA THR A 159 0.95 19.30 12.92
C THR A 159 0.40 20.74 13.03
N ASN A 160 1.14 21.65 13.67
CA ASN A 160 0.68 22.99 14.01
C ASN A 160 1.60 24.11 13.49
N SER A 161 0.99 25.25 13.15
CA SER A 161 1.69 26.51 12.87
C SER A 161 1.28 27.58 13.90
N PRO A 162 2.20 28.44 14.38
CA PRO A 162 1.87 29.60 15.22
C PRO A 162 0.92 30.60 14.53
N THR A 163 0.72 30.50 13.21
CA THR A 163 -0.25 31.30 12.43
C THR A 163 -1.59 30.60 12.22
N GLY A 164 -1.82 29.45 12.87
CA GLY A 164 -2.97 28.57 12.64
C GLY A 164 -2.61 27.40 11.72
N GLY A 165 -2.99 26.19 12.14
CA GLY A 165 -2.84 24.93 11.41
C GLY A 165 -3.92 23.93 11.85
N ILE A 166 -3.86 22.69 11.34
CA ILE A 166 -4.90 21.66 11.58
C ILE A 166 -5.08 21.39 13.08
N GLY A 167 -3.97 21.26 13.81
CA GLY A 167 -4.00 20.97 15.24
C GLY A 167 -4.29 22.16 16.16
N SER A 168 -4.74 23.33 15.66
CA SER A 168 -4.74 24.61 16.40
C SER A 168 -5.43 24.49 17.76
N LEU A 169 -4.63 24.31 18.82
CA LEU A 169 -5.08 23.75 20.09
C LEU A 169 -5.87 24.79 20.89
N SER A 170 -7.18 24.85 20.67
CA SER A 170 -8.10 25.76 21.37
C SER A 170 -8.07 25.54 22.88
N VAL A 171 -8.08 26.63 23.64
CA VAL A 171 -8.12 26.58 25.11
C VAL A 171 -9.47 26.03 25.54
N GLY A 172 -9.42 24.97 26.36
CA GLY A 172 -10.57 24.10 26.66
C GLY A 172 -10.49 22.72 26.00
N PHE A 173 -9.60 22.50 25.02
CA PHE A 173 -9.41 21.16 24.44
C PHE A 173 -9.04 20.13 25.51
N ARG A 174 -9.75 19.00 25.48
CA ARG A 174 -9.58 17.84 26.36
C ARG A 174 -9.76 16.57 25.57
N THR A 175 -8.87 15.60 25.77
CA THR A 175 -9.03 14.22 25.32
C THR A 175 -8.51 13.25 26.39
N THR A 176 -9.03 12.03 26.39
CA THR A 176 -8.56 10.92 27.23
C THR A 176 -8.43 9.68 26.36
N ASP A 177 -7.29 9.02 26.43
CA ASP A 177 -6.88 7.98 25.47
C ASP A 177 -6.07 6.88 26.16
N ALA A 178 -6.16 5.64 25.66
CA ALA A 178 -5.54 4.45 26.24
C ALA A 178 -5.49 3.31 25.21
N PRO A 179 -4.46 2.44 25.23
CA PRO A 179 -4.34 1.35 24.28
C PRO A 179 -5.44 0.30 24.46
N ALA A 180 -5.94 -0.24 23.36
CA ALA A 180 -6.84 -1.38 23.33
C ALA A 180 -6.12 -2.68 23.77
N TYR A 181 -4.86 -2.88 23.37
CA TYR A 181 -4.08 -4.09 23.66
C TYR A 181 -2.73 -3.76 24.31
N ALA A 182 -2.26 -4.65 25.19
CA ALA A 182 -1.02 -4.46 25.96
C ALA A 182 0.24 -4.72 25.11
N THR A 183 0.22 -5.81 24.34
CA THR A 183 1.31 -6.20 23.43
C THR A 183 1.11 -5.50 22.08
N ARG A 184 2.02 -4.59 21.75
CA ARG A 184 2.06 -3.82 20.51
C ARG A 184 3.49 -3.90 19.99
N GLY A 185 3.82 -5.03 19.37
CA GLY A 185 5.17 -5.49 19.12
C GLY A 185 5.65 -5.36 17.68
N PHE A 186 6.97 -5.28 17.50
CA PHE A 186 7.63 -5.49 16.21
C PHE A 186 8.83 -6.42 16.36
N LEU A 187 9.02 -7.34 15.41
CA LEU A 187 10.16 -8.26 15.33
C LEU A 187 11.15 -7.79 14.26
N LEU A 188 12.44 -7.85 14.62
CA LEU A 188 13.55 -7.76 13.67
C LEU A 188 14.39 -9.04 13.76
N ASP A 189 14.51 -9.74 12.64
CA ASP A 189 15.40 -10.88 12.45
C ASP A 189 16.87 -10.43 12.43
N ALA A 190 17.59 -10.67 13.53
CA ALA A 190 19.04 -10.54 13.58
C ALA A 190 19.79 -11.88 13.41
N GLY A 191 19.09 -13.01 13.52
CA GLY A 191 19.62 -14.35 13.30
C GLY A 191 20.05 -14.64 11.86
N ARG A 192 19.51 -13.89 10.87
CA ARG A 192 19.91 -13.97 9.46
C ARG A 192 20.67 -12.72 8.97
N LYS A 193 20.85 -11.68 9.80
CA LYS A 193 21.66 -10.47 9.52
C LYS A 193 22.03 -9.67 10.80
N TRP A 194 23.30 -9.28 10.96
CA TRP A 194 23.70 -8.40 12.07
C TRP A 194 23.20 -6.94 11.97
N TYR A 195 22.96 -6.30 13.12
CA TYR A 195 22.56 -4.90 13.26
C TYR A 195 23.35 -4.18 14.36
N SER A 196 23.70 -2.91 14.11
CA SER A 196 24.49 -2.08 15.03
C SER A 196 23.69 -1.62 16.27
N PRO A 197 24.34 -1.44 17.44
CA PRO A 197 23.69 -0.90 18.64
C PRO A 197 23.03 0.47 18.40
N SER A 198 23.61 1.29 17.52
CA SER A 198 23.06 2.57 17.06
C SER A 198 21.72 2.38 16.34
N PHE A 199 21.68 1.55 15.30
CA PHE A 199 20.47 1.32 14.51
C PHE A 199 19.33 0.76 15.36
N LEU A 200 19.62 -0.22 16.23
CA LEU A 200 18.64 -0.85 17.11
C LEU A 200 17.99 0.17 18.07
N LYS A 201 18.79 1.10 18.62
CA LYS A 201 18.27 2.20 19.47
C LYS A 201 17.47 3.22 18.66
N GLU A 202 17.91 3.58 17.46
CA GLU A 202 17.15 4.48 16.58
C GLU A 202 15.78 3.89 16.19
N LEU A 203 15.73 2.61 15.82
CA LEU A 203 14.49 1.89 15.50
C LEU A 203 13.54 1.82 16.70
N CYS A 204 14.09 1.69 17.92
CA CYS A 204 13.32 1.71 19.16
C CYS A 204 12.72 3.11 19.46
N SER A 205 13.48 4.20 19.20
CA SER A 205 12.96 5.58 19.26
C SER A 205 11.83 5.81 18.26
N TYR A 206 11.97 5.28 17.05
CA TYR A 206 10.96 5.34 15.99
C TYR A 206 9.65 4.63 16.38
N ALA A 207 9.74 3.38 16.85
CA ALA A 207 8.57 2.60 17.27
C ALA A 207 7.84 3.19 18.49
N SER A 208 8.59 3.74 19.45
CA SER A 208 8.05 4.48 20.61
C SER A 208 7.15 5.65 20.22
N PHE A 209 7.52 6.39 19.16
CA PHE A 209 6.74 7.56 18.72
C PHE A 209 5.31 7.21 18.28
N PHE A 210 5.14 6.02 17.69
CA PHE A 210 3.85 5.45 17.31
C PHE A 210 3.22 4.53 18.38
N LYS A 211 3.69 4.66 19.63
CA LYS A 211 3.16 4.01 20.85
C LYS A 211 3.26 2.47 20.88
N MET A 212 4.21 1.88 20.15
CA MET A 212 4.59 0.46 20.31
C MET A 212 5.13 0.20 21.72
N SER A 213 4.89 -1.00 22.27
CA SER A 213 5.28 -1.37 23.65
C SER A 213 6.36 -2.45 23.72
N GLU A 214 6.62 -3.19 22.64
CA GLU A 214 7.53 -4.34 22.63
C GLU A 214 8.42 -4.33 21.38
N PHE A 215 9.71 -4.59 21.57
CA PHE A 215 10.67 -4.88 20.50
C PHE A 215 11.09 -6.35 20.64
N HIS A 216 10.58 -7.21 19.77
CA HIS A 216 10.98 -8.61 19.71
C HIS A 216 12.29 -8.69 18.92
N TYR A 217 13.36 -9.16 19.55
CA TYR A 217 14.70 -9.18 18.97
C TYR A 217 15.17 -10.62 18.84
N HIS A 218 15.15 -11.10 17.61
CA HIS A 218 15.41 -12.48 17.21
C HIS A 218 16.91 -12.68 17.05
N LEU A 219 17.57 -13.24 18.07
CA LEU A 219 19.03 -13.18 18.24
C LEU A 219 19.81 -14.21 17.41
N SER A 220 19.18 -15.31 17.01
CA SER A 220 19.91 -16.49 16.52
C SER A 220 19.10 -17.29 15.52
N ASP A 221 19.67 -17.53 14.34
CA ASP A 221 19.06 -18.32 13.27
C ASP A 221 20.16 -18.73 12.28
N ASN A 222 19.75 -19.17 11.09
CA ASN A 222 20.60 -19.43 9.95
C ASN A 222 19.92 -19.11 8.62
N TYR A 223 20.74 -18.88 7.61
CA TYR A 223 20.24 -18.90 6.25
C TYR A 223 19.65 -20.30 5.94
N PRO A 224 18.49 -20.41 5.28
CA PRO A 224 17.84 -21.72 5.11
C PRO A 224 18.71 -22.70 4.30
N LEU A 225 18.95 -23.90 4.84
CA LEU A 225 19.84 -24.91 4.26
C LEU A 225 19.45 -25.40 2.85
N ASN A 226 18.23 -25.08 2.40
CA ASN A 226 17.73 -25.37 1.05
C ASN A 226 17.91 -24.20 0.05
N ARG A 227 18.63 -23.15 0.45
CA ARG A 227 19.01 -21.97 -0.36
C ARG A 227 20.54 -21.80 -0.32
N GLY A 228 21.11 -21.10 -1.31
CA GLY A 228 22.51 -20.63 -1.25
C GLY A 228 23.46 -21.21 -2.30
N LYS A 229 24.76 -21.02 -2.05
CA LYS A 229 25.79 -20.93 -3.11
C LYS A 229 26.42 -22.29 -3.49
N ASN A 230 25.70 -23.40 -3.29
CA ASN A 230 26.21 -24.78 -3.30
C ASN A 230 27.37 -24.98 -2.28
N GLU A 231 27.15 -24.44 -1.09
CA GLU A 231 28.04 -24.45 0.08
C GLU A 231 27.84 -25.73 0.93
N SER A 232 28.78 -26.08 1.80
CA SER A 232 28.52 -27.09 2.83
C SER A 232 27.69 -26.46 3.96
N TRP A 233 26.92 -27.27 4.69
CA TRP A 233 26.05 -26.77 5.77
C TRP A 233 26.84 -26.09 6.91
N GLN A 234 28.14 -26.35 7.03
CA GLN A 234 29.05 -25.63 7.93
C GLN A 234 29.41 -24.23 7.46
N ASP A 235 29.35 -23.96 6.15
CA ASP A 235 29.71 -22.67 5.55
C ASP A 235 28.48 -21.72 5.48
N VAL A 236 27.29 -22.27 5.21
CA VAL A 236 26.00 -21.55 5.14
C VAL A 236 25.82 -20.63 6.35
N TYR A 237 25.49 -19.35 6.14
CA TYR A 237 25.45 -18.34 7.22
C TYR A 237 24.57 -18.77 8.41
N SER A 238 25.09 -18.55 9.62
CA SER A 238 24.45 -18.84 10.91
C SER A 238 24.94 -17.83 11.93
N HIS A 239 24.07 -17.29 12.77
CA HIS A 239 24.40 -16.16 13.63
C HIS A 239 23.86 -16.30 15.05
N PHE A 240 24.46 -15.55 15.98
CA PHE A 240 24.01 -15.40 17.35
C PHE A 240 24.45 -14.03 17.87
N SER A 241 23.52 -13.08 18.05
CA SER A 241 23.84 -11.64 18.16
C SER A 241 24.43 -11.19 19.49
N LEU A 242 24.61 -12.06 20.49
CA LEU A 242 25.19 -11.70 21.80
C LEU A 242 26.53 -12.41 22.04
N LEU A 243 27.52 -11.68 22.56
CA LEU A 243 28.83 -12.21 22.88
C LEU A 243 28.81 -13.05 24.17
N PRO A 244 29.20 -14.34 24.20
CA PRO A 244 29.44 -15.05 25.45
C PRO A 244 30.63 -14.42 26.19
N GLU A 245 30.45 -14.01 27.43
CA GLU A 245 31.45 -13.23 28.19
C GLU A 245 32.09 -14.04 29.33
N LYS A 246 31.30 -14.90 29.99
CA LYS A 246 31.67 -15.69 31.16
C LYS A 246 31.97 -17.15 30.78
N ASP A 247 31.20 -17.74 29.87
CA ASP A 247 31.48 -19.09 29.36
C ASP A 247 32.26 -19.03 28.04
N THR A 248 33.56 -19.30 28.11
CA THR A 248 34.46 -19.18 26.95
C THR A 248 34.26 -20.27 25.90
N GLU A 249 33.68 -21.42 26.24
CA GLU A 249 33.42 -22.48 25.24
C GLU A 249 32.22 -22.10 24.36
N LEU A 250 31.24 -21.38 24.90
CA LEU A 250 30.06 -20.94 24.15
C LEU A 250 30.42 -20.01 22.99
N LYS A 251 31.59 -19.36 22.97
CA LYS A 251 32.05 -18.56 21.83
C LYS A 251 32.11 -19.34 20.51
N ALA A 252 32.23 -20.67 20.58
CA ALA A 252 32.19 -21.51 19.40
C ALA A 252 30.83 -21.47 18.64
N ILE A 253 29.74 -20.98 19.25
CA ILE A 253 28.47 -20.75 18.54
C ILE A 253 28.50 -19.55 17.58
N LEU A 254 29.53 -18.71 17.67
CA LEU A 254 29.69 -17.49 16.86
C LEU A 254 30.39 -17.75 15.52
N HIS A 255 31.03 -18.91 15.33
CA HIS A 255 31.72 -19.28 14.07
C HIS A 255 32.71 -18.22 13.54
N GLY A 256 33.42 -17.53 14.44
CA GLY A 256 34.38 -16.47 14.12
C GLY A 256 33.76 -15.08 13.87
N ARG A 257 32.49 -14.88 14.24
CA ARG A 257 31.72 -13.63 14.04
C ARG A 257 31.67 -12.74 15.29
N GLU A 258 32.67 -12.78 16.17
CA GLU A 258 32.71 -11.98 17.41
C GLU A 258 32.49 -10.47 17.17
N ASN A 259 32.95 -9.93 16.03
CA ASN A 259 32.76 -8.51 15.66
C ASN A 259 31.31 -8.17 15.25
N GLU A 260 30.47 -9.19 15.02
CA GLU A 260 29.05 -9.08 14.72
C GLU A 260 28.21 -9.41 15.96
N THR A 261 28.63 -8.98 17.16
CA THR A 261 27.89 -9.25 18.41
C THR A 261 27.72 -8.02 19.27
N LEU A 262 26.70 -8.04 20.13
CA LEU A 262 26.50 -7.09 21.21
C LEU A 262 27.19 -7.62 22.48
N SER A 263 28.00 -6.79 23.14
CA SER A 263 28.45 -7.08 24.50
C SER A 263 27.28 -6.98 25.49
N ARG A 264 27.48 -7.44 26.72
CA ARG A 264 26.51 -7.25 27.81
C ARG A 264 26.25 -5.76 28.08
N SER A 265 27.27 -4.92 27.92
CA SER A 265 27.16 -3.47 27.98
C SER A 265 26.24 -2.93 26.87
N ASP A 266 26.47 -3.32 25.61
CA ASP A 266 25.68 -2.83 24.47
C ASP A 266 24.22 -3.29 24.55
N PHE A 267 23.99 -4.54 24.95
CA PHE A 267 22.64 -5.07 25.10
C PHE A 267 21.91 -4.48 26.32
N MET A 268 22.63 -4.13 27.40
CA MET A 268 22.05 -3.38 28.52
C MET A 268 21.71 -1.94 28.13
N ASP A 269 22.57 -1.26 27.37
CA ASP A 269 22.34 0.10 26.88
C ASP A 269 21.17 0.16 25.88
N LEU A 270 21.05 -0.81 24.98
CA LEU A 270 19.89 -0.98 24.09
C LEU A 270 18.60 -1.15 24.90
N GLN A 271 18.58 -2.05 25.89
CA GLN A 271 17.42 -2.23 26.76
C GLN A 271 17.09 -0.93 27.52
N GLN A 272 18.09 -0.25 28.08
CA GLN A 272 17.91 0.96 28.87
C GLN A 272 17.37 2.15 28.04
N HIS A 273 17.80 2.27 26.78
CA HIS A 273 17.30 3.23 25.80
C HIS A 273 15.86 2.92 25.36
N CYS A 274 15.53 1.64 25.13
CA CYS A 274 14.18 1.23 24.77
C CYS A 274 13.18 1.50 25.91
N VAL A 275 13.51 1.14 27.16
CA VAL A 275 12.56 1.27 28.28
C VAL A 275 12.32 2.73 28.65
N SER A 276 13.32 3.62 28.58
CA SER A 276 13.12 5.07 28.78
C SER A 276 12.18 5.69 27.74
N ARG A 277 11.91 4.95 26.65
CA ARG A 277 10.96 5.27 25.58
C ARG A 277 9.73 4.36 25.58
N GLY A 278 9.46 3.64 26.67
CA GLY A 278 8.25 2.85 26.89
C GLY A 278 8.20 1.50 26.16
N VAL A 279 9.31 1.08 25.54
CA VAL A 279 9.43 -0.17 24.78
C VAL A 279 10.21 -1.20 25.61
N THR A 280 9.69 -2.41 25.79
CA THR A 280 10.45 -3.52 26.38
C THR A 280 11.08 -4.38 25.29
N VAL A 281 12.38 -4.68 25.40
CA VAL A 281 13.01 -5.67 24.52
C VAL A 281 12.63 -7.08 24.99
N ILE A 282 12.07 -7.87 24.08
CA ILE A 282 11.78 -9.30 24.25
C ILE A 282 12.85 -10.06 23.46
N PRO A 283 13.86 -10.65 24.11
CA PRO A 283 14.90 -11.41 23.42
C PRO A 283 14.41 -12.84 23.12
N GLU A 284 14.85 -13.34 21.98
CA GLU A 284 14.58 -14.68 21.48
C GLU A 284 15.89 -15.40 21.17
N ILE A 285 16.07 -16.60 21.73
CA ILE A 285 17.12 -17.55 21.32
C ILE A 285 16.39 -18.79 20.82
N GLU A 286 16.51 -19.09 19.53
CA GLU A 286 15.81 -20.20 18.90
C GLU A 286 16.34 -21.56 19.36
N ALA A 287 15.40 -22.46 19.65
CA ALA A 287 15.55 -23.90 19.76
C ALA A 287 14.14 -24.56 19.83
N PRO A 288 13.92 -25.75 19.25
CA PRO A 288 14.92 -26.66 18.67
C PRO A 288 14.99 -26.61 17.13
N GLY A 289 14.21 -25.73 16.50
CA GLY A 289 14.41 -25.29 15.12
C GLY A 289 15.59 -24.32 15.00
N HIS A 290 15.93 -23.95 13.75
CA HIS A 290 16.79 -22.80 13.41
C HIS A 290 18.15 -22.74 14.15
N CYS A 291 18.66 -23.92 14.50
CA CYS A 291 19.75 -24.15 15.45
C CYS A 291 21.11 -24.39 14.78
N LEU A 292 21.32 -23.99 13.52
CA LEU A 292 22.61 -24.21 12.84
C LEU A 292 23.79 -23.54 13.56
N TYR A 293 23.54 -22.43 14.28
CA TYR A 293 24.51 -21.77 15.15
C TYR A 293 25.06 -22.72 16.24
N LEU A 294 24.25 -23.67 16.70
CA LEU A 294 24.61 -24.69 17.70
C LEU A 294 25.08 -26.01 17.04
N THR A 295 24.39 -26.52 16.02
CA THR A 295 24.75 -27.81 15.40
C THR A 295 26.06 -27.76 14.61
N LYS A 296 26.52 -26.59 14.16
CA LYS A 296 27.89 -26.43 13.64
C LYS A 296 28.96 -26.61 14.71
N TRP A 297 28.72 -26.09 15.92
CA TRP A 297 29.63 -26.28 17.05
C TRP A 297 29.59 -27.74 17.55
N LYS A 298 28.39 -28.34 17.57
CA LYS A 298 28.14 -29.70 18.08
C LYS A 298 27.35 -30.55 17.08
N PRO A 299 27.99 -31.04 15.99
CA PRO A 299 27.32 -31.84 14.94
C PRO A 299 26.67 -33.14 15.43
N GLU A 300 27.07 -33.63 16.59
CA GLU A 300 26.50 -34.78 17.29
C GLU A 300 25.08 -34.52 17.85
N LEU A 301 24.71 -33.25 18.05
CA LEU A 301 23.38 -32.85 18.52
C LEU A 301 22.37 -32.65 17.37
N ALA A 302 22.77 -32.83 16.11
CA ALA A 302 21.94 -32.52 14.95
C ALA A 302 21.02 -33.70 14.53
N LEU A 303 19.81 -33.38 14.09
CA LEU A 303 19.01 -34.27 13.23
C LEU A 303 19.58 -34.28 11.78
N PRO A 304 19.07 -35.16 10.89
CA PRO A 304 19.52 -35.21 9.50
C PRO A 304 19.31 -33.89 8.73
N LYS A 305 18.21 -33.17 9.01
CA LYS A 305 17.99 -31.77 8.65
C LYS A 305 18.82 -30.92 9.64
N ARG A 306 19.97 -30.42 9.18
CA ARG A 306 21.10 -30.01 10.06
C ARG A 306 20.86 -28.77 10.92
N ASP A 307 19.82 -28.00 10.64
CA ASP A 307 19.35 -26.86 11.42
C ASP A 307 18.42 -27.26 12.59
N LEU A 308 18.06 -28.55 12.73
CA LEU A 308 17.25 -29.04 13.84
C LEU A 308 18.08 -29.81 14.89
N LEU A 309 17.76 -29.60 16.17
CA LEU A 309 18.35 -30.35 17.29
C LEU A 309 17.70 -31.72 17.49
N ASN A 310 18.50 -32.73 17.79
CA ASN A 310 18.02 -34.03 18.27
C ASN A 310 17.73 -33.95 19.78
N LEU A 311 16.48 -33.69 20.14
CA LEU A 311 16.02 -33.58 21.53
C LEU A 311 16.24 -34.85 22.36
N THR A 312 16.31 -36.04 21.73
CA THR A 312 16.54 -37.32 22.44
C THR A 312 18.00 -37.54 22.84
N HIS A 313 18.95 -36.78 22.27
CA HIS A 313 20.36 -36.90 22.63
C HIS A 313 20.62 -36.28 24.03
N PRO A 314 21.28 -37.00 24.96
CA PRO A 314 21.32 -36.62 26.38
C PRO A 314 21.94 -35.25 26.65
N ASP A 315 22.88 -34.81 25.80
CA ASP A 315 23.56 -33.52 25.94
C ASP A 315 22.80 -32.32 25.32
N THR A 316 21.74 -32.54 24.55
CA THR A 316 21.02 -31.47 23.83
C THR A 316 20.39 -30.46 24.79
N ILE A 317 19.49 -30.93 25.67
CA ILE A 317 18.79 -30.06 26.62
C ILE A 317 19.77 -29.42 27.63
N PRO A 318 20.77 -30.13 28.19
CA PRO A 318 21.85 -29.51 28.97
C PRO A 318 22.61 -28.40 28.22
N THR A 319 22.90 -28.58 26.93
CA THR A 319 23.63 -27.57 26.13
C THR A 319 22.77 -26.34 25.85
N VAL A 320 21.49 -26.51 25.50
CA VAL A 320 20.56 -25.37 25.35
C VAL A 320 20.40 -24.62 26.67
N LYS A 321 20.24 -25.33 27.80
CA LYS A 321 20.18 -24.71 29.13
C LYS A 321 21.49 -24.03 29.54
N ARG A 322 22.65 -24.50 29.07
CA ARG A 322 23.96 -23.83 29.27
C ARG A 322 24.01 -22.49 28.55
N ILE A 323 23.56 -22.42 27.29
CA ILE A 323 23.46 -21.17 26.52
C ILE A 323 22.49 -20.20 27.21
N TRP A 324 21.30 -20.66 27.58
CA TRP A 324 20.35 -19.82 28.31
C TRP A 324 20.88 -19.36 29.68
N ALA A 325 21.66 -20.17 30.40
CA ALA A 325 22.24 -19.78 31.69
C ALA A 325 23.31 -18.67 31.60
N GLU A 326 23.86 -18.40 30.42
CA GLU A 326 24.74 -17.27 30.17
C GLU A 326 23.95 -15.95 30.02
N PHE A 327 22.90 -15.96 29.19
CA PHE A 327 22.20 -14.74 28.76
C PHE A 327 20.92 -14.41 29.54
N LEU A 328 20.24 -15.38 30.15
CA LEU A 328 19.01 -15.16 30.94
C LEU A 328 19.16 -14.10 32.07
N PRO A 329 20.33 -13.92 32.73
CA PRO A 329 20.56 -12.81 33.68
C PRO A 329 20.77 -11.42 33.04
N TRP A 330 20.94 -11.33 31.71
CA TRP A 330 21.09 -10.07 30.98
C TRP A 330 19.73 -9.46 30.64
N PHE A 331 18.73 -10.33 30.45
CA PHE A 331 17.41 -9.99 29.93
C PHE A 331 16.55 -9.28 30.99
N GLN A 332 16.41 -7.97 30.88
CA GLN A 332 15.66 -7.09 31.78
C GLN A 332 14.16 -7.06 31.46
N THR A 333 13.59 -8.23 31.19
CA THR A 333 12.18 -8.46 30.86
C THR A 333 11.62 -9.62 31.71
N LYS A 334 10.32 -9.57 31.99
CA LYS A 334 9.51 -10.61 32.64
C LYS A 334 9.23 -11.80 31.71
N GLU A 335 9.46 -11.65 30.40
CA GLU A 335 9.14 -12.63 29.37
C GLU A 335 10.27 -12.75 28.34
N VAL A 336 10.54 -13.97 27.90
CA VAL A 336 11.54 -14.31 26.88
C VAL A 336 10.92 -15.26 25.86
N HIS A 337 11.36 -15.21 24.61
CA HIS A 337 10.95 -16.19 23.59
C HIS A 337 12.00 -17.31 23.54
N ILE A 338 11.56 -18.57 23.54
CA ILE A 338 12.46 -19.71 23.23
C ILE A 338 12.36 -20.14 21.76
N GLY A 339 11.51 -19.46 20.97
CA GLY A 339 11.33 -19.76 19.57
C GLY A 339 10.42 -20.96 19.35
N ALA A 340 11.01 -22.06 18.88
CA ALA A 340 10.40 -23.38 18.71
C ALA A 340 9.44 -23.50 17.51
N ASP A 341 9.77 -22.88 16.37
CA ASP A 341 9.08 -23.08 15.09
C ASP A 341 9.71 -24.19 14.20
N GLU A 342 9.10 -24.42 13.03
CA GLU A 342 9.48 -25.34 11.92
C GLU A 342 10.16 -26.69 12.27
N TYR A 343 9.82 -27.26 13.42
CA TYR A 343 10.33 -28.55 13.91
C TYR A 343 9.56 -29.76 13.33
N GLU A 344 10.14 -30.97 13.39
CA GLU A 344 9.54 -32.17 12.78
C GLU A 344 8.28 -32.64 13.54
N ARG A 345 7.13 -32.61 12.85
CA ARG A 345 5.80 -33.04 13.33
C ARG A 345 5.79 -34.44 13.95
N ASP A 346 6.58 -35.37 13.40
CA ASP A 346 6.68 -36.76 13.89
C ASP A 346 7.40 -36.88 15.25
N LEU A 347 8.02 -35.79 15.74
CA LEU A 347 8.72 -35.71 17.03
C LEU A 347 7.95 -34.88 18.08
N ALA A 348 6.63 -34.74 17.94
CA ALA A 348 5.78 -33.91 18.79
C ALA A 348 5.91 -34.19 20.30
N ASP A 349 6.04 -35.45 20.72
CA ASP A 349 6.22 -35.80 22.14
C ASP A 349 7.55 -35.25 22.70
N ASP A 350 8.65 -35.31 21.93
CA ASP A 350 9.96 -34.78 22.36
C ASP A 350 9.94 -33.25 22.41
N TYR A 351 9.31 -32.63 21.40
CA TYR A 351 9.11 -31.18 21.31
C TYR A 351 8.30 -30.64 22.49
N VAL A 352 7.15 -31.23 22.83
CA VAL A 352 6.31 -30.78 23.96
C VAL A 352 7.06 -30.97 25.29
N ASN A 353 7.83 -32.04 25.45
CA ASN A 353 8.70 -32.22 26.61
C ASN A 353 9.77 -31.13 26.72
N PHE A 354 10.45 -30.80 25.62
CA PHE A 354 11.45 -29.73 25.56
C PHE A 354 10.86 -28.37 25.92
N VAL A 355 9.76 -27.96 25.28
CA VAL A 355 9.08 -26.67 25.50
C VAL A 355 8.66 -26.52 26.97
N ASN A 356 8.05 -27.56 27.55
CA ASN A 356 7.61 -27.56 28.95
C ASN A 356 8.79 -27.55 29.94
N ASP A 357 9.83 -28.36 29.71
CA ASP A 357 11.02 -28.39 30.57
C ASP A 357 11.80 -27.07 30.50
N MET A 358 11.91 -26.45 29.32
CA MET A 358 12.50 -25.12 29.16
C MET A 358 11.68 -24.04 29.86
N SER A 359 10.35 -24.01 29.71
CA SER A 359 9.48 -23.06 30.43
C SER A 359 9.63 -23.16 31.94
N ARG A 360 9.47 -24.38 32.49
CA ARG A 360 9.61 -24.65 33.93
C ARG A 360 11.00 -24.30 34.45
N TRP A 361 12.05 -24.55 33.66
CA TRP A 361 13.42 -24.23 34.04
C TRP A 361 13.72 -22.72 33.97
N VAL A 362 13.28 -22.01 32.93
CA VAL A 362 13.40 -20.54 32.81
C VAL A 362 12.66 -19.86 33.98
N ASN A 363 11.44 -20.30 34.28
CA ASN A 363 10.65 -19.79 35.39
C ASN A 363 11.34 -20.03 36.74
N LYS A 364 11.75 -21.28 37.03
CA LYS A 364 12.46 -21.63 38.26
C LYS A 364 13.80 -20.89 38.43
N THR A 365 14.49 -20.59 37.34
CA THR A 365 15.83 -19.97 37.36
C THR A 365 15.77 -18.44 37.44
N SER A 366 14.71 -17.81 36.92
CA SER A 366 14.68 -16.35 36.71
C SER A 366 13.35 -15.63 37.01
N ASN A 367 12.31 -16.38 37.39
CA ASN A 367 10.92 -15.91 37.56
C ASN A 367 10.36 -15.20 36.31
N LYS A 368 10.81 -15.59 35.12
CA LYS A 368 10.23 -15.16 33.83
C LYS A 368 9.19 -16.17 33.33
N ARG A 369 8.35 -15.75 32.40
CA ARG A 369 7.53 -16.65 31.56
C ARG A 369 8.19 -16.85 30.20
N VAL A 370 7.84 -17.96 29.55
CA VAL A 370 8.27 -18.29 28.19
C VAL A 370 7.17 -17.95 27.18
N ARG A 371 7.62 -17.48 26.02
CA ARG A 371 6.86 -17.39 24.78
C ARG A 371 7.40 -18.41 23.76
N ILE A 372 6.52 -18.94 22.91
CA ILE A 372 6.86 -19.79 21.76
C ILE A 372 6.11 -19.31 20.51
N TRP A 373 6.61 -19.67 19.33
CA TRP A 373 5.79 -19.72 18.13
C TRP A 373 4.76 -20.85 18.26
N GLY A 374 3.55 -20.66 17.71
CA GLY A 374 2.55 -21.73 17.66
C GLY A 374 2.82 -22.70 16.50
N THR A 375 3.06 -23.97 16.80
CA THR A 375 3.59 -25.02 15.90
C THR A 375 2.64 -26.22 15.83
N ASP A 376 2.69 -27.01 14.75
CA ASP A 376 1.81 -28.17 14.57
C ASP A 376 2.34 -29.40 15.35
N GLU A 377 2.03 -29.46 16.65
CA GLU A 377 2.46 -30.54 17.56
C GLU A 377 1.35 -31.58 17.87
N PRO A 378 1.10 -32.60 17.02
CA PRO A 378 0.02 -33.58 17.19
C PRO A 378 0.35 -34.68 18.25
N SER A 379 0.64 -34.29 19.48
CA SER A 379 0.83 -35.24 20.59
C SER A 379 -0.51 -35.71 21.18
N ASP A 380 -0.83 -36.99 21.00
CA ASP A 380 -1.95 -37.65 21.70
C ASP A 380 -1.69 -37.87 23.21
N LYS A 381 -0.50 -37.53 23.73
CA LYS A 381 -0.05 -37.92 25.08
C LYS A 381 0.28 -36.74 26.00
N LEU A 382 0.72 -35.62 25.43
CA LEU A 382 1.28 -34.48 26.14
C LEU A 382 0.68 -33.17 25.61
N THR A 383 0.61 -32.16 26.46
CA THR A 383 0.14 -30.82 26.10
C THR A 383 1.16 -29.78 26.56
N ILE A 384 1.22 -28.64 25.88
CA ILE A 384 2.03 -27.50 26.30
C ILE A 384 1.46 -26.91 27.62
N ASP A 385 2.33 -26.44 28.51
CA ASP A 385 1.93 -25.86 29.79
C ASP A 385 1.18 -24.52 29.60
N ARG A 386 0.04 -24.37 30.29
CA ARG A 386 -0.89 -23.22 30.15
C ARG A 386 -0.35 -21.86 30.61
N ASP A 387 0.85 -21.81 31.21
CA ASP A 387 1.53 -20.56 31.55
C ASP A 387 2.46 -20.07 30.44
N ILE A 388 2.68 -20.87 29.39
CA ILE A 388 3.38 -20.48 28.17
C ILE A 388 2.47 -19.58 27.31
N VAL A 389 3.05 -18.52 26.76
CA VAL A 389 2.41 -17.61 25.81
C VAL A 389 2.67 -18.13 24.39
N VAL A 390 1.65 -18.20 23.55
CA VAL A 390 1.75 -18.65 22.17
C VAL A 390 1.65 -17.44 21.23
N GLN A 391 2.63 -17.30 20.35
CA GLN A 391 2.64 -16.32 19.26
C GLN A 391 2.20 -17.03 17.97
N HIS A 392 0.91 -16.89 17.63
CA HIS A 392 0.36 -17.53 16.44
C HIS A 392 0.84 -16.79 15.18
N TRP A 393 1.52 -17.52 14.30
CA TRP A 393 2.05 -16.98 13.05
C TRP A 393 1.38 -17.57 11.80
N GLN A 394 1.14 -18.88 11.69
CA GLN A 394 0.53 -19.45 10.49
C GLN A 394 -0.66 -20.36 10.78
N TYR A 395 -1.73 -20.22 9.99
CA TYR A 395 -2.76 -21.25 9.91
C TYR A 395 -2.17 -22.56 9.38
N GLY A 396 -2.53 -23.66 10.04
CA GLY A 396 -1.94 -24.98 9.80
C GLY A 396 -0.66 -25.25 10.58
N GLN A 397 -0.09 -24.25 11.26
CA GLN A 397 0.84 -24.45 12.37
C GLN A 397 0.08 -24.40 13.69
N SER A 398 -0.79 -23.42 13.90
CA SER A 398 -1.70 -23.38 15.04
C SER A 398 -3.08 -22.84 14.68
N ASP A 399 -4.10 -23.10 15.51
CA ASP A 399 -5.40 -22.43 15.43
C ASP A 399 -5.54 -21.45 16.62
N PRO A 400 -5.64 -20.13 16.39
CA PRO A 400 -5.68 -19.13 17.46
C PRO A 400 -6.94 -19.22 18.33
N ILE A 401 -8.03 -19.78 17.82
CA ILE A 401 -9.25 -20.00 18.59
C ILE A 401 -9.09 -21.24 19.50
N GLN A 402 -8.41 -22.28 19.03
CA GLN A 402 -8.10 -23.48 19.84
C GLN A 402 -7.12 -23.14 20.98
N VAL A 403 -6.03 -22.44 20.68
CA VAL A 403 -5.02 -21.98 21.67
C VAL A 403 -5.66 -21.20 22.84
N LEU A 404 -6.67 -20.37 22.56
CA LEU A 404 -7.43 -19.66 23.59
C LEU A 404 -8.42 -20.53 24.37
N GLN A 405 -8.99 -21.58 23.75
CA GLN A 405 -9.86 -22.55 24.43
C GLN A 405 -9.07 -23.46 25.38
N ASP A 406 -7.88 -23.90 24.98
CA ASP A 406 -6.96 -24.66 25.83
C ASP A 406 -6.40 -23.82 26.98
N GLY A 407 -6.47 -22.50 26.85
CA GLY A 407 -6.28 -21.54 27.92
C GLY A 407 -4.88 -20.94 27.99
N HIS A 408 -4.18 -20.85 26.87
CA HIS A 408 -2.91 -20.11 26.75
C HIS A 408 -3.16 -18.62 26.53
N ASP A 409 -2.15 -17.80 26.82
CA ASP A 409 -2.14 -16.41 26.36
C ASP A 409 -1.71 -16.34 24.89
N LEU A 410 -2.40 -15.53 24.09
CA LEU A 410 -2.21 -15.45 22.64
C LEU A 410 -1.68 -14.07 22.21
N ILE A 411 -0.70 -14.09 21.30
CA ILE A 411 -0.24 -12.94 20.52
C ILE A 411 -0.53 -13.20 19.04
N ASN A 412 -1.08 -12.21 18.34
CA ASN A 412 -1.31 -12.25 16.90
C ASN A 412 -0.05 -11.81 16.14
N SER A 413 0.53 -12.73 15.37
CA SER A 413 1.63 -12.44 14.43
C SER A 413 1.32 -13.05 13.05
N GLN A 414 0.04 -13.09 12.68
CA GLN A 414 -0.42 -13.92 11.57
C GLN A 414 0.18 -13.48 10.22
N ASP A 415 0.84 -14.42 9.55
CA ASP A 415 1.79 -14.28 8.45
C ASP A 415 1.24 -13.55 7.22
N TRP A 416 -0.07 -13.62 7.00
CA TRP A 416 -0.73 -12.87 5.94
C TRP A 416 -0.64 -11.37 6.21
N TRP A 417 -1.05 -10.84 7.38
CA TRP A 417 -0.97 -9.40 7.63
C TRP A 417 0.41 -8.95 8.16
N ALA A 418 1.07 -9.78 8.97
CA ALA A 418 2.15 -9.36 9.85
C ALA A 418 3.55 -9.35 9.23
N TYR A 419 3.80 -10.22 8.24
CA TYR A 419 5.17 -10.56 7.84
C TYR A 419 5.68 -9.75 6.64
N THR A 420 6.95 -9.39 6.70
CA THR A 420 7.75 -8.89 5.58
C THR A 420 9.02 -9.73 5.44
N SER A 421 9.48 -9.90 4.20
CA SER A 421 10.77 -10.54 3.89
C SER A 421 11.67 -9.47 3.28
N ILE A 422 12.64 -9.00 4.05
CA ILE A 422 13.49 -7.85 3.72
C ILE A 422 14.24 -8.13 2.41
N LYS A 423 14.43 -7.07 1.61
CA LYS A 423 15.02 -7.05 0.26
C LYS A 423 14.20 -7.64 -0.86
N SER A 424 13.53 -8.77 -0.64
CA SER A 424 12.77 -9.43 -1.70
C SER A 424 11.63 -10.21 -1.10
N ASP A 425 10.49 -10.16 -1.76
CA ASP A 425 9.32 -10.90 -1.31
C ASP A 425 9.66 -12.37 -1.08
N HIS A 426 9.19 -12.97 0.03
CA HIS A 426 8.84 -14.35 -0.14
C HIS A 426 7.57 -14.54 -0.92
N ALA A 427 7.81 -15.24 -2.01
CA ALA A 427 7.38 -16.64 -2.08
C ALA A 427 8.34 -17.95 -1.58
N PRO A 428 7.46 -18.89 -2.22
CA PRO A 428 6.03 -19.17 -1.93
C PRO A 428 5.82 -19.93 -0.64
N ILE A 429 5.11 -19.27 0.25
CA ILE A 429 4.32 -19.90 1.28
C ILE A 429 2.85 -19.82 0.84
N LEU A 430 2.09 -20.84 1.22
CA LEU A 430 0.64 -20.78 1.31
C LEU A 430 0.33 -20.86 2.81
N PRO A 431 -0.50 -19.97 3.36
CA PRO A 431 -1.47 -19.15 2.64
C PRO A 431 -0.97 -17.80 2.11
N ALA A 432 0.19 -17.28 2.54
CA ALA A 432 0.59 -15.91 2.24
C ALA A 432 1.94 -15.71 1.51
N ARG A 433 1.98 -14.66 0.70
CA ARG A 433 3.20 -14.04 0.15
C ARG A 433 3.67 -12.95 1.11
N TYR A 434 4.91 -13.03 1.58
CA TYR A 434 5.56 -12.03 2.43
C TYR A 434 6.20 -10.95 1.55
N PRO A 435 5.74 -9.70 1.53
CA PRO A 435 6.30 -8.65 0.67
C PRO A 435 7.63 -8.09 1.18
N GLN A 436 8.35 -7.40 0.29
CA GLN A 436 9.57 -6.63 0.60
C GLN A 436 9.31 -5.43 1.52
N PHE A 437 8.15 -4.78 1.36
CA PHE A 437 7.71 -3.64 2.15
C PHE A 437 6.37 -3.99 2.80
N PHE A 438 6.13 -3.52 4.02
CA PHE A 438 4.91 -3.83 4.76
C PHE A 438 3.63 -3.52 3.96
N ASN A 439 2.68 -4.47 3.94
CA ASN A 439 1.44 -4.29 3.20
C ASN A 439 0.39 -3.56 4.03
N GLU A 440 0.40 -2.24 3.92
CA GLU A 440 -0.54 -1.35 4.62
C GLU A 440 -2.00 -1.71 4.37
N SER A 441 -2.37 -2.16 3.16
CA SER A 441 -3.77 -2.47 2.90
C SER A 441 -4.25 -3.80 3.48
N ARG A 442 -3.36 -4.72 3.90
CA ARG A 442 -3.77 -5.85 4.74
C ARG A 442 -4.22 -5.38 6.13
N LEU A 443 -3.82 -4.17 6.55
CA LEU A 443 -4.29 -3.51 7.78
C LEU A 443 -5.43 -2.51 7.56
N LEU A 444 -5.48 -1.80 6.44
CA LEU A 444 -6.54 -0.84 6.14
C LEU A 444 -7.81 -1.49 5.55
N ASN A 445 -7.68 -2.64 4.89
CA ASN A 445 -8.75 -3.39 4.23
C ASN A 445 -8.58 -4.91 4.47
N PHE A 446 -8.57 -5.32 5.74
CA PHE A 446 -8.37 -6.71 6.18
C PHE A 446 -9.33 -7.68 5.48
N ALA A 447 -8.88 -8.93 5.30
CA ALA A 447 -9.64 -9.96 4.59
C ALA A 447 -10.08 -9.53 3.17
N ASP A 448 -9.27 -8.69 2.50
CA ASP A 448 -9.57 -8.01 1.23
C ASP A 448 -10.95 -7.34 1.22
N GLN A 449 -11.27 -6.61 2.30
CA GLN A 449 -12.56 -5.95 2.50
C GLN A 449 -12.39 -4.45 2.72
N ASP A 450 -12.87 -3.68 1.74
CA ASP A 450 -12.85 -2.22 1.77
C ASP A 450 -13.46 -1.68 3.08
N GLY A 451 -12.65 -0.95 3.84
CA GLY A 451 -13.04 -0.34 5.13
C GLY A 451 -12.97 -1.24 6.36
N TRP A 452 -12.68 -2.55 6.26
CA TRP A 452 -12.37 -3.35 7.46
C TRP A 452 -10.93 -3.05 7.90
N GLN A 453 -10.76 -2.08 8.80
CA GLN A 453 -9.45 -1.86 9.42
C GLN A 453 -9.15 -2.94 10.46
N TRP A 454 -8.08 -3.68 10.22
CA TRP A 454 -7.59 -4.76 11.10
C TRP A 454 -7.46 -4.30 12.55
N GLN A 455 -7.73 -5.22 13.48
CA GLN A 455 -7.37 -5.10 14.90
C GLN A 455 -6.70 -6.40 15.39
N PRO A 456 -5.99 -6.42 16.54
CA PRO A 456 -5.31 -7.62 17.04
C PRO A 456 -6.17 -8.89 17.22
N SER A 457 -7.49 -8.79 17.28
CA SER A 457 -8.41 -9.94 17.32
C SER A 457 -8.76 -10.54 15.96
N ASP A 458 -8.34 -9.90 14.86
CA ASP A 458 -8.58 -10.35 13.50
C ASP A 458 -7.41 -11.23 13.05
N PHE A 459 -7.70 -12.51 12.83
CA PHE A 459 -6.71 -13.54 12.48
C PHE A 459 -6.96 -14.13 11.10
N ASN A 460 -8.21 -14.41 10.73
CA ASN A 460 -8.53 -15.20 9.54
C ASN A 460 -9.00 -14.33 8.36
N PRO A 461 -8.16 -14.07 7.34
CA PRO A 461 -8.56 -13.28 6.18
C PRO A 461 -9.46 -14.06 5.19
N PHE A 462 -9.54 -15.39 5.30
CA PHE A 462 -10.28 -16.24 4.35
C PHE A 462 -11.68 -16.61 4.88
N ASN A 463 -11.76 -17.07 6.13
CA ASN A 463 -13.01 -17.38 6.80
C ASN A 463 -13.37 -16.24 7.77
N LYS A 464 -14.07 -15.23 7.24
CA LYS A 464 -14.33 -13.97 7.93
C LYS A 464 -15.09 -14.10 9.26
N THR A 465 -15.79 -15.20 9.51
CA THR A 465 -16.48 -15.46 10.80
C THR A 465 -15.58 -16.12 11.87
N MET A 466 -14.36 -16.55 11.52
CA MET A 466 -13.40 -17.17 12.44
C MET A 466 -12.39 -16.14 12.96
N GLN A 467 -12.88 -15.12 13.67
CA GLN A 467 -12.04 -14.17 14.41
C GLN A 467 -12.08 -14.49 15.90
N VAL A 468 -11.10 -13.98 16.65
CA VAL A 468 -11.13 -13.99 18.11
C VAL A 468 -12.06 -12.87 18.60
N ASP A 469 -12.70 -13.03 19.77
CA ASP A 469 -13.45 -11.93 20.36
C ASP A 469 -12.49 -10.81 20.84
N PRO A 470 -12.70 -9.53 20.48
CA PRO A 470 -11.87 -8.41 20.92
C PRO A 470 -11.75 -8.27 22.46
N GLY A 471 -12.76 -8.75 23.18
CA GLY A 471 -12.78 -8.79 24.65
C GLY A 471 -12.12 -10.03 25.25
N ALA A 472 -11.52 -10.92 24.45
CA ALA A 472 -10.88 -12.14 24.92
C ALA A 472 -9.74 -11.83 25.90
N LYS A 473 -9.92 -12.18 27.18
CA LYS A 473 -9.01 -11.82 28.28
C LYS A 473 -7.56 -12.28 28.11
N ARG A 474 -7.34 -13.34 27.33
CA ARG A 474 -6.02 -13.93 27.05
C ARG A 474 -5.42 -13.53 25.69
N LEU A 475 -6.16 -12.80 24.85
CA LEU A 475 -5.60 -12.13 23.68
C LEU A 475 -4.84 -10.89 24.17
N ARG A 476 -3.52 -10.89 24.03
CA ARG A 476 -2.65 -9.84 24.58
C ARG A 476 -2.47 -8.65 23.64
N GLY A 477 -2.64 -8.89 22.35
CA GLY A 477 -2.33 -7.95 21.28
C GLY A 477 -1.60 -8.64 20.14
N ALA A 478 -0.67 -7.93 19.50
CA ALA A 478 -0.06 -8.35 18.24
C ALA A 478 1.41 -7.93 18.10
N THR A 479 2.15 -8.68 17.27
CA THR A 479 3.54 -8.41 16.89
C THR A 479 3.72 -8.59 15.37
N LEU A 480 4.10 -7.52 14.66
CA LEU A 480 4.49 -7.60 13.24
C LEU A 480 5.93 -8.11 13.09
N ALA A 481 6.35 -8.63 11.92
CA ALA A 481 7.69 -9.19 11.74
C ALA A 481 8.38 -8.81 10.42
N ALA A 482 9.71 -8.67 10.48
CA ALA A 482 10.57 -8.54 9.31
C ALA A 482 11.74 -9.54 9.37
N TRP A 483 11.76 -10.44 8.38
CA TRP A 483 12.71 -11.54 8.24
C TRP A 483 13.75 -11.26 7.15
N ASN A 484 14.98 -11.72 7.33
CA ASN A 484 16.10 -11.55 6.39
C ASN A 484 16.34 -12.82 5.54
N ASP A 485 15.26 -13.47 5.07
CA ASP A 485 15.26 -14.76 4.32
C ASP A 485 16.09 -14.80 3.03
N ASN A 486 16.54 -13.62 2.57
CA ASN A 486 17.33 -13.44 1.36
C ASN A 486 18.85 -13.45 1.63
N GLY A 487 19.29 -13.29 2.89
CA GLY A 487 20.69 -13.39 3.33
C GLY A 487 21.24 -12.13 4.00
N PRO A 488 22.39 -12.22 4.70
CA PRO A 488 23.00 -11.10 5.42
C PRO A 488 23.58 -10.02 4.48
N ASP A 489 24.00 -10.45 3.28
CA ASP A 489 24.47 -9.65 2.15
C ASP A 489 23.32 -9.12 1.28
N ALA A 490 22.07 -9.51 1.54
CA ALA A 490 20.94 -9.09 0.70
C ALA A 490 20.51 -7.64 0.95
N SER A 491 20.62 -7.13 2.18
CA SER A 491 20.11 -5.81 2.55
C SER A 491 21.16 -4.97 3.29
N THR A 492 21.02 -3.65 3.27
CA THR A 492 21.65 -2.78 4.29
C THR A 492 20.77 -2.67 5.54
N GLN A 493 21.35 -2.30 6.69
CA GLN A 493 20.57 -1.99 7.90
C GLN A 493 19.41 -1.01 7.63
N LEU A 494 19.63 0.04 6.84
CA LEU A 494 18.60 1.05 6.53
C LEU A 494 17.53 0.55 5.56
N GLU A 495 17.82 -0.40 4.67
CA GLU A 495 16.77 -1.06 3.86
C GLU A 495 15.77 -1.83 4.74
N ALA A 496 16.23 -2.48 5.82
CA ALA A 496 15.35 -3.12 6.79
C ALA A 496 14.44 -2.11 7.52
N TYR A 497 14.96 -0.92 7.83
CA TYR A 497 14.12 0.18 8.32
C TYR A 497 13.06 0.59 7.29
N TYR A 498 13.44 0.81 6.02
CA TYR A 498 12.47 1.21 4.99
C TYR A 498 11.40 0.13 4.71
N SER A 499 11.73 -1.16 4.85
CA SER A 499 10.76 -2.27 4.84
C SER A 499 9.73 -2.19 5.98
N LEU A 500 10.18 -1.80 7.18
CA LEU A 500 9.39 -1.74 8.42
C LEU A 500 8.64 -0.41 8.65
N ARG A 501 9.15 0.71 8.11
CA ARG A 501 8.81 2.11 8.44
C ARG A 501 7.30 2.37 8.53
N ARG A 502 6.55 2.05 7.48
CA ARG A 502 5.09 2.23 7.44
C ARG A 502 4.35 1.21 8.33
N GLY A 503 4.83 -0.04 8.37
CA GLY A 503 4.23 -1.12 9.15
C GLY A 503 4.24 -0.89 10.67
N ILE A 504 5.35 -0.39 11.22
CA ILE A 504 5.47 -0.04 12.64
C ILE A 504 4.45 1.06 13.02
N ALA A 505 4.35 2.12 12.21
CA ALA A 505 3.45 3.23 12.49
C ALA A 505 1.97 2.81 12.40
N LEU A 506 1.61 2.07 11.35
CA LEU A 506 0.24 1.62 11.09
C LEU A 506 -0.22 0.55 12.09
N THR A 507 0.64 -0.43 12.41
CA THR A 507 0.32 -1.49 13.39
C THR A 507 0.22 -0.89 14.79
N GLY A 508 1.10 0.04 15.16
CA GLY A 508 1.01 0.78 16.43
C GLY A 508 -0.31 1.54 16.57
N ALA A 509 -0.71 2.26 15.52
CA ALA A 509 -1.97 2.99 15.49
C ALA A 509 -3.21 2.07 15.58
N ARG A 510 -3.25 0.96 14.84
CA ARG A 510 -4.37 0.00 14.84
C ARG A 510 -4.43 -0.85 16.11
N ALA A 511 -3.30 -1.31 16.65
CA ALA A 511 -3.25 -2.07 17.91
C ALA A 511 -3.50 -1.18 19.15
N TRP A 512 -3.22 0.12 19.05
CA TRP A 512 -3.66 1.10 20.06
C TRP A 512 -5.16 1.36 19.99
N SER A 513 -5.72 1.56 18.79
CA SER A 513 -7.16 1.83 18.62
C SER A 513 -8.04 0.62 18.93
N GLY A 514 -7.66 -0.58 18.46
CA GLY A 514 -8.49 -1.77 18.52
C GLY A 514 -9.82 -1.59 17.77
N LYS A 515 -10.87 -2.24 18.28
CA LYS A 515 -12.25 -2.10 17.80
C LYS A 515 -12.93 -0.83 18.30
N ARG A 516 -12.58 -0.38 19.50
CA ARG A 516 -13.20 0.74 20.20
C ARG A 516 -12.71 2.13 19.77
N GLY A 517 -11.53 2.19 19.16
CA GLY A 517 -10.84 3.43 18.81
C GLY A 517 -11.33 4.04 17.50
N VAL A 518 -10.65 5.09 17.06
CA VAL A 518 -10.98 5.78 15.81
C VAL A 518 -10.33 5.04 14.62
N GLU A 519 -11.09 4.87 13.54
CA GLU A 519 -10.59 4.38 12.26
C GLU A 519 -9.70 5.45 11.60
N LEU A 520 -8.58 5.02 11.01
CA LEU A 520 -7.65 5.85 10.27
C LEU A 520 -8.27 6.35 8.96
N ASN A 521 -7.75 7.42 8.39
CA ASN A 521 -8.04 7.79 7.00
C ASN A 521 -6.99 7.20 6.05
N PRO A 522 -7.33 6.20 5.19
CA PRO A 522 -6.38 5.55 4.29
C PRO A 522 -5.60 6.50 3.38
N ASP A 523 -6.19 7.62 2.98
CA ASP A 523 -5.56 8.63 2.12
C ASP A 523 -4.47 9.44 2.84
N LEU A 524 -4.51 9.48 4.18
CA LEU A 524 -3.66 10.36 5.00
C LEU A 524 -2.56 9.62 5.76
N VAL A 525 -2.71 8.31 5.99
CA VAL A 525 -1.72 7.47 6.71
C VAL A 525 -0.32 7.61 6.11
N SER A 526 -0.17 7.38 4.80
CA SER A 526 1.13 7.43 4.12
C SER A 526 1.81 8.79 4.26
N THR A 527 1.08 9.85 3.92
CA THR A 527 1.49 11.26 4.04
C THR A 527 1.88 11.62 5.49
N SER A 528 1.15 11.11 6.48
CA SER A 528 1.40 11.41 7.89
C SER A 528 2.64 10.68 8.42
N VAL A 529 2.87 9.42 8.02
CA VAL A 529 4.14 8.71 8.30
C VAL A 529 5.32 9.43 7.66
N ASP A 530 5.20 9.84 6.39
CA ASP A 530 6.26 10.55 5.66
C ASP A 530 6.56 11.93 6.26
N PHE A 531 5.55 12.61 6.80
CA PHE A 531 5.70 13.88 7.51
C PHE A 531 6.36 13.71 8.89
N PHE A 532 5.93 12.75 9.71
CA PHE A 532 6.44 12.62 11.08
C PHE A 532 7.86 12.03 11.16
N SER A 533 8.14 10.97 10.38
CA SER A 533 9.35 10.15 10.50
C SER A 533 10.68 10.93 10.55
N PRO A 534 10.89 11.97 9.71
CA PRO A 534 12.14 12.75 9.72
C PRO A 534 12.35 13.58 10.98
N PHE A 535 11.29 13.88 11.74
CA PHE A 535 11.33 14.77 12.90
C PHE A 535 11.21 14.02 14.25
N ILE A 536 11.10 12.68 14.25
CA ILE A 536 11.02 11.88 15.49
C ILE A 536 12.32 12.06 16.29
N PRO A 537 12.29 12.56 17.54
CA PRO A 537 13.50 12.79 18.31
C PRO A 537 14.27 11.51 18.68
N ALA A 538 15.58 11.67 18.90
CA ALA A 538 16.53 10.59 19.24
C ALA A 538 16.61 9.43 18.21
N GLN A 539 16.39 9.76 16.94
CA GLN A 539 16.77 8.96 15.77
C GLN A 539 17.01 9.89 14.56
N ASN A 540 17.60 9.35 13.49
CA ASN A 540 17.67 9.95 12.16
C ASN A 540 17.68 8.86 11.08
N LEU A 541 16.78 7.87 11.15
CA LEU A 541 16.76 6.71 10.23
C LEU A 541 16.50 7.10 8.77
N ASP A 542 15.71 8.15 8.55
CA ASP A 542 15.55 8.79 7.24
C ASP A 542 16.82 9.56 6.77
N ARG A 543 17.89 9.58 7.58
CA ARG A 543 19.20 10.23 7.35
C ARG A 543 19.05 11.63 6.75
N THR A 544 18.36 12.50 7.48
CA THR A 544 18.23 13.92 7.15
C THR A 544 19.54 14.67 7.38
N VAL A 545 19.86 15.59 6.45
CA VAL A 545 20.95 16.57 6.55
C VAL A 545 20.39 17.84 7.22
N ARG A 546 21.09 18.36 8.23
CA ARG A 546 20.52 19.37 9.15
C ARG A 546 20.76 20.81 8.67
N GLY A 547 19.94 21.26 7.73
CA GLY A 547 19.92 22.65 7.26
C GLY A 547 18.56 23.17 6.75
N THR A 548 17.61 22.28 6.48
CA THR A 548 16.25 22.64 6.05
C THR A 548 15.39 23.08 7.24
N ASN A 549 14.71 24.22 7.12
CA ASN A 549 13.77 24.68 8.14
C ASN A 549 12.56 23.74 8.24
N LEU A 550 11.95 23.67 9.43
CA LEU A 550 10.65 23.02 9.70
C LEU A 550 9.49 23.50 8.78
N THR A 551 9.70 24.57 8.01
CA THR A 551 8.72 25.15 7.08
C THR A 551 8.80 24.60 5.65
N SER A 552 9.83 23.82 5.29
CA SER A 552 9.98 23.24 3.94
C SER A 552 9.60 21.75 3.91
N VAL A 553 8.31 21.46 4.10
CA VAL A 553 7.73 20.17 3.76
C VAL A 553 7.84 19.95 2.24
N PRO A 554 8.18 18.74 1.74
CA PRO A 554 8.22 18.46 0.30
C PRO A 554 6.83 18.46 -0.34
N THR A 555 6.33 19.65 -0.70
CA THR A 555 5.21 19.75 -1.64
C THR A 555 5.69 19.34 -3.03
N GLY A 556 4.93 18.44 -3.69
CA GLY A 556 5.19 18.02 -5.07
C GLY A 556 5.00 19.20 -6.03
N SER A 557 6.11 19.88 -6.33
CA SER A 557 6.11 21.23 -6.89
C SER A 557 7.39 21.50 -7.68
N SER A 558 7.42 20.96 -8.90
CA SER A 558 8.21 21.40 -10.06
C SER A 558 9.74 21.50 -9.87
N SER A 559 10.44 20.56 -10.50
CA SER A 559 11.90 20.39 -10.49
C SER A 559 12.74 21.51 -11.16
N ALA A 560 12.17 22.69 -11.41
CA ALA A 560 12.79 23.72 -12.26
C ALA A 560 13.73 24.70 -11.53
N ASN A 561 13.79 24.72 -10.19
CA ASN A 561 14.51 25.77 -9.45
C ASN A 561 14.86 25.43 -7.98
N ARG A 562 15.31 24.21 -7.69
CA ARG A 562 15.92 23.87 -6.39
C ARG A 562 17.43 24.12 -6.43
N ASN A 563 17.99 24.65 -5.35
CA ASN A 563 19.43 24.60 -5.11
C ASN A 563 19.81 23.19 -4.63
N PRO A 564 21.05 22.71 -4.88
CA PRO A 564 21.54 21.46 -4.30
C PRO A 564 21.58 21.53 -2.77
N ILE A 565 21.46 20.37 -2.12
CA ILE A 565 21.64 20.22 -0.67
C ILE A 565 23.09 20.53 -0.29
N ILE A 566 24.04 19.99 -1.07
CA ILE A 566 25.48 20.19 -0.91
C ILE A 566 26.10 20.43 -2.28
N SER A 567 27.01 21.40 -2.39
CA SER A 567 27.87 21.62 -3.55
C SER A 567 29.27 21.94 -3.04
N TRP A 568 30.27 21.18 -3.48
CA TRP A 568 31.68 21.31 -3.08
C TRP A 568 32.62 21.11 -4.28
N LYS A 569 33.76 21.80 -4.28
CA LYS A 569 34.85 21.66 -5.25
C LYS A 569 36.22 21.63 -4.59
N ALA A 570 37.19 20.98 -5.23
CA ALA A 570 38.57 20.95 -4.77
C ALA A 570 39.14 22.36 -4.53
N GLY A 571 39.62 22.60 -3.32
CA GLY A 571 40.05 23.92 -2.81
C GLY A 571 39.08 24.56 -1.81
N GLU A 572 37.83 24.07 -1.72
CA GLU A 572 36.85 24.47 -0.71
C GLU A 572 36.95 23.57 0.55
N GLU A 573 36.58 24.10 1.71
CA GLU A 573 36.55 23.33 2.97
C GLU A 573 35.38 22.32 2.98
N TRP A 574 35.63 21.08 3.41
CA TRP A 574 34.60 20.05 3.50
C TRP A 574 33.89 20.08 4.86
N VAL A 575 32.57 20.27 4.84
CA VAL A 575 31.71 20.16 6.03
C VAL A 575 31.13 18.75 6.11
N ALA A 576 31.33 18.07 7.24
CA ALA A 576 30.95 16.68 7.44
C ALA A 576 29.49 16.51 7.89
N GLU A 577 28.59 16.23 6.94
CA GLU A 577 27.14 16.06 7.16
C GLU A 577 26.69 14.62 7.48
N GLY A 578 27.63 13.66 7.54
CA GLY A 578 27.34 12.28 7.95
C GLY A 578 26.84 11.40 6.81
N SER A 579 25.53 11.37 6.59
CA SER A 579 24.85 10.62 5.52
C SER A 579 23.58 11.34 5.05
N LYS A 580 23.20 11.26 3.77
CA LYS A 580 21.87 11.68 3.27
C LYS A 580 21.03 10.49 2.81
N GLY A 581 19.81 10.38 3.34
CA GLY A 581 18.87 9.29 3.08
C GLY A 581 18.37 9.19 1.64
N MET A 582 17.57 8.17 1.36
CA MET A 582 17.13 7.82 0.00
C MET A 582 16.40 8.96 -0.74
N ASN A 583 16.18 8.77 -2.04
CA ASN A 583 15.66 9.76 -2.99
C ASN A 583 16.65 10.93 -3.16
N TYR A 584 17.81 10.66 -3.75
CA TYR A 584 18.82 11.68 -4.07
C TYR A 584 19.47 11.47 -5.43
N THR A 585 20.10 12.53 -5.93
CA THR A 585 21.03 12.49 -7.06
C THR A 585 22.39 13.01 -6.59
N LEU A 586 23.43 12.20 -6.75
CA LEU A 586 24.81 12.53 -6.37
C LEU A 586 25.66 12.60 -7.64
N THR A 587 26.18 13.77 -7.95
CA THR A 587 27.09 14.00 -9.09
C THR A 587 28.50 14.25 -8.59
N LEU A 588 29.46 13.49 -9.10
CA LEU A 588 30.85 13.46 -8.67
C LEU A 588 31.77 13.70 -9.87
N THR A 589 32.83 14.48 -9.69
CA THR A 589 33.96 14.50 -10.65
C THR A 589 35.22 14.02 -9.93
N ALA A 590 36.02 13.16 -10.57
CA ALA A 590 37.27 12.66 -10.01
C ALA A 590 38.38 12.52 -11.06
N ASP A 591 39.60 12.85 -10.69
CA ASP A 591 40.80 12.72 -11.53
C ASP A 591 41.58 11.42 -11.25
N GLY A 592 41.23 10.71 -10.16
CA GLY A 592 41.83 9.44 -9.75
C GLY A 592 41.01 8.72 -8.67
N PRO A 593 41.53 7.62 -8.10
CA PRO A 593 40.86 6.86 -7.02
C PRO A 593 40.44 7.74 -5.85
N PHE A 594 39.22 7.53 -5.33
CA PHE A 594 38.66 8.28 -4.22
C PHE A 594 37.85 7.39 -3.27
N SER A 595 37.61 7.86 -2.05
CA SER A 595 36.63 7.29 -1.13
C SER A 595 35.79 8.36 -0.46
N LEU A 596 34.48 8.15 -0.44
CA LEU A 596 33.49 8.92 0.31
C LEU A 596 32.89 7.99 1.38
N SER A 597 33.00 8.34 2.65
CA SER A 597 32.55 7.50 3.77
C SER A 597 31.58 8.23 4.70
N GLY A 598 30.58 7.49 5.18
CA GLY A 598 29.60 7.89 6.17
C GLY A 598 29.64 6.96 7.40
N PRO A 599 28.75 7.15 8.40
CA PRO A 599 28.53 6.19 9.47
C PRO A 599 27.88 4.87 9.01
N ASP A 600 27.13 4.87 7.90
CA ASP A 600 26.33 3.72 7.45
C ASP A 600 27.03 2.88 6.36
N ASN A 601 27.72 3.54 5.43
CA ASN A 601 28.36 2.93 4.26
C ASN A 601 29.49 3.83 3.71
N SER A 602 30.26 3.33 2.74
CA SER A 602 31.21 4.12 1.95
C SER A 602 31.13 3.79 0.46
N LEU A 603 31.35 4.77 -0.40
CA LEU A 603 31.41 4.68 -1.87
C LEU A 603 32.84 5.01 -2.31
N SER A 604 33.48 4.14 -3.08
CA SER A 604 34.87 4.31 -3.51
C SER A 604 35.07 3.97 -4.99
N LEU A 605 35.91 4.76 -5.66
CA LEU A 605 36.48 4.42 -6.97
C LEU A 605 37.84 3.77 -6.72
N VAL A 606 37.96 2.47 -6.99
CA VAL A 606 39.14 1.65 -6.67
C VAL A 606 39.85 1.18 -7.93
N GLN A 607 41.18 0.99 -7.86
CA GLN A 607 41.96 0.39 -8.94
C GLN A 607 41.47 -1.05 -9.23
N SER A 608 41.31 -1.39 -10.49
CA SER A 608 41.03 -2.74 -11.02
C SER A 608 42.09 -3.14 -12.05
N GLU A 609 41.96 -4.34 -12.65
CA GLU A 609 42.95 -4.83 -13.62
C GLU A 609 42.92 -4.02 -14.93
N ASP A 610 41.73 -3.75 -15.47
CA ASP A 610 41.52 -3.00 -16.73
C ASP A 610 41.29 -1.49 -16.55
N GLY A 611 41.39 -0.95 -15.33
CA GLY A 611 41.08 0.46 -15.05
C GLY A 611 40.69 0.71 -13.61
N HIS A 612 39.48 1.24 -13.38
CA HIS A 612 38.89 1.37 -12.05
C HIS A 612 37.50 0.75 -12.01
N SER A 613 37.13 0.23 -10.83
CA SER A 613 35.77 -0.17 -10.51
C SER A 613 35.16 0.78 -9.47
N LEU A 614 33.86 1.03 -9.59
CA LEU A 614 33.09 1.74 -8.56
C LEU A 614 32.46 0.71 -7.61
N VAL A 615 32.69 0.85 -6.31
CA VAL A 615 32.26 -0.10 -5.27
C VAL A 615 31.65 0.67 -4.11
N PHE A 616 30.60 0.15 -3.49
CA PHE A 616 30.20 0.58 -2.15
C PHE A 616 30.33 -0.56 -1.13
N ASP A 617 30.69 -0.19 0.09
CA ASP A 617 30.85 -1.07 1.26
C ASP A 617 29.74 -0.72 2.27
N ALA A 618 29.01 -1.72 2.76
CA ALA A 618 28.02 -1.57 3.85
C ALA A 618 27.91 -2.86 4.66
N ASP A 619 27.77 -2.76 5.98
CA ASP A 619 27.61 -3.90 6.90
C ASP A 619 28.70 -4.99 6.78
N GLY A 620 29.90 -4.63 6.34
CA GLY A 620 31.02 -5.56 6.08
C GLY A 620 31.01 -6.21 4.68
N TYR A 621 29.99 -5.95 3.86
CA TYR A 621 29.82 -6.50 2.52
C TYR A 621 30.17 -5.49 1.43
N LYS A 622 30.67 -6.00 0.30
CA LYS A 622 31.08 -5.21 -0.87
C LYS A 622 30.14 -5.41 -2.05
N TYR A 623 29.68 -4.28 -2.59
CA TYR A 623 28.74 -4.20 -3.70
C TYR A 623 29.42 -3.45 -4.85
N PRO A 624 29.98 -4.16 -5.85
CA PRO A 624 30.52 -3.52 -7.04
C PRO A 624 29.39 -3.04 -7.97
N LEU A 625 29.68 -2.02 -8.77
CA LEU A 625 28.84 -1.62 -9.90
C LEU A 625 28.81 -2.74 -10.94
N ARG A 626 27.60 -3.17 -11.32
CA ARG A 626 27.40 -4.24 -12.31
C ARG A 626 26.72 -3.72 -13.56
N SER A 627 27.10 -4.32 -14.69
CA SER A 627 26.57 -3.97 -16.02
C SER A 627 25.15 -4.49 -16.19
N VAL A 628 24.22 -3.56 -16.32
CA VAL A 628 22.78 -3.81 -16.46
C VAL A 628 22.28 -3.00 -17.65
N SER A 629 21.33 -3.53 -18.42
CA SER A 629 20.74 -2.80 -19.54
C SER A 629 19.92 -1.62 -19.01
N ASN A 630 19.95 -0.47 -19.70
CA ASN A 630 19.17 0.71 -19.29
C ASN A 630 17.67 0.39 -19.09
N LYS A 631 17.16 -0.59 -19.85
CA LYS A 631 15.79 -1.08 -19.70
C LYS A 631 15.61 -1.83 -18.38
N ASP A 632 16.40 -2.89 -18.16
CA ASP A 632 16.26 -3.77 -16.99
C ASP A 632 16.61 -3.03 -15.67
N GLY A 633 17.40 -1.95 -15.75
CA GLY A 633 17.73 -1.10 -14.61
C GLY A 633 16.69 -0.03 -14.27
N THR A 634 15.99 0.55 -15.26
CA THR A 634 15.05 1.68 -15.03
C THR A 634 13.57 1.29 -15.06
N GLU A 635 13.19 0.24 -15.79
CA GLU A 635 11.81 -0.29 -15.78
C GLU A 635 11.59 -1.21 -14.56
N LEU A 636 10.80 -0.76 -13.58
CA LEU A 636 10.42 -1.57 -12.42
C LEU A 636 9.39 -2.65 -12.80
N ASP A 637 9.64 -3.91 -12.44
CA ASP A 637 8.61 -4.96 -12.37
C ASP A 637 7.59 -4.58 -11.27
N PRO A 638 6.30 -4.33 -11.59
CA PRO A 638 5.31 -3.94 -10.59
C PRO A 638 5.00 -5.03 -9.54
N GLY A 639 5.33 -6.29 -9.83
CA GLY A 639 5.21 -7.43 -8.91
C GLY A 639 6.47 -7.66 -8.06
N HIS A 640 7.63 -7.22 -8.53
CA HIS A 640 8.94 -7.42 -7.88
C HIS A 640 9.90 -6.23 -8.14
N PRO A 641 9.64 -5.03 -7.59
CA PRO A 641 10.43 -3.83 -7.89
C PRO A 641 11.92 -4.04 -7.58
N GLY A 642 12.78 -3.58 -8.48
CA GLY A 642 14.23 -3.72 -8.35
C GLY A 642 14.80 -5.11 -8.68
N ARG A 643 13.97 -6.13 -8.95
CA ARG A 643 14.41 -7.48 -9.30
C ARG A 643 14.63 -7.64 -10.82
N ILE A 644 15.74 -8.26 -11.19
CA ILE A 644 16.03 -8.75 -12.55
C ILE A 644 16.21 -10.28 -12.46
N TRP A 645 15.47 -11.04 -13.26
CA TRP A 645 15.59 -12.50 -13.31
C TRP A 645 16.81 -12.93 -14.15
N VAL A 646 17.46 -14.04 -13.78
CA VAL A 646 18.71 -14.51 -14.45
C VAL A 646 18.55 -14.94 -15.93
N ASN A 647 17.35 -14.84 -16.50
CA ASN A 647 17.05 -15.06 -17.91
C ASN A 647 16.86 -13.74 -18.71
N ALA A 648 17.12 -12.59 -18.09
CA ALA A 648 17.06 -11.27 -18.71
C ALA A 648 18.26 -10.98 -19.63
N SER A 649 18.24 -9.80 -20.26
CA SER A 649 19.24 -9.33 -21.24
C SER A 649 20.53 -8.74 -20.65
N SER A 650 20.61 -8.58 -19.33
CA SER A 650 21.73 -7.94 -18.64
C SER A 650 22.86 -8.93 -18.34
N THR A 651 24.13 -8.49 -18.42
CA THR A 651 25.29 -9.39 -18.17
C THR A 651 25.60 -9.55 -16.69
N HIS A 652 25.31 -8.53 -15.87
CA HIS A 652 25.61 -8.47 -14.44
C HIS A 652 27.10 -8.60 -14.09
N GLU A 653 27.98 -8.46 -15.07
CA GLU A 653 29.44 -8.43 -14.93
C GLU A 653 29.88 -7.15 -14.20
N VAL A 654 31.03 -7.17 -13.52
CA VAL A 654 31.55 -6.00 -12.80
C VAL A 654 32.11 -4.98 -13.81
N VAL A 655 31.84 -3.70 -13.57
CA VAL A 655 32.35 -2.59 -14.39
C VAL A 655 33.74 -2.17 -13.89
N GLU A 656 34.79 -2.69 -14.52
CA GLU A 656 36.20 -2.52 -14.09
C GLU A 656 37.04 -1.54 -14.94
N ASN A 657 36.50 -1.03 -16.05
CA ASN A 657 37.22 -0.27 -17.05
C ASN A 657 36.96 1.26 -16.98
N ILE A 658 36.63 1.80 -15.80
CA ILE A 658 36.39 3.23 -15.62
C ILE A 658 37.73 3.99 -15.70
N SER A 659 37.87 4.85 -16.71
CA SER A 659 39.02 5.73 -16.89
C SER A 659 38.79 7.10 -16.23
N THR A 660 39.86 7.73 -15.74
CA THR A 660 39.83 9.10 -15.19
C THR A 660 40.52 10.09 -16.15
N PRO A 661 40.17 11.40 -16.14
CA PRO A 661 39.13 12.04 -15.31
C PRO A 661 37.72 11.57 -15.67
N VAL A 662 36.86 11.44 -14.65
CA VAL A 662 35.52 10.85 -14.74
C VAL A 662 34.47 11.77 -14.11
N ASN A 663 33.29 11.83 -14.74
CA ASN A 663 32.06 12.35 -14.15
C ASN A 663 31.12 11.17 -13.88
N ILE A 664 30.64 11.04 -12.64
CA ILE A 664 29.77 9.97 -12.16
C ILE A 664 28.46 10.60 -11.67
N THR A 665 27.33 10.20 -12.22
CA THR A 665 26.01 10.54 -11.67
C THR A 665 25.38 9.27 -11.08
N ILE A 666 24.99 9.33 -9.81
CA ILE A 666 24.31 8.24 -9.11
C ILE A 666 22.93 8.74 -8.67
N THR A 667 21.86 8.09 -9.09
CA THR A 667 20.51 8.32 -8.55
C THR A 667 20.11 7.17 -7.65
N THR A 668 19.61 7.45 -6.46
CA THR A 668 19.21 6.41 -5.50
C THR A 668 17.82 6.64 -4.93
N ASP A 669 16.96 5.64 -5.05
CA ASP A 669 15.72 5.47 -4.29
C ASP A 669 15.57 4.03 -3.77
N VAL A 670 14.52 3.76 -3.00
CA VAL A 670 14.26 2.46 -2.35
C VAL A 670 13.75 1.35 -3.30
N LEU A 671 13.45 1.66 -4.57
CA LEU A 671 12.83 0.75 -5.54
C LEU A 671 13.76 0.40 -6.69
N GLN A 672 14.35 1.40 -7.34
CA GLN A 672 15.36 1.23 -8.39
C GLN A 672 16.74 0.93 -7.80
N GLY A 673 16.98 1.33 -6.56
CA GLY A 673 18.29 1.31 -5.93
C GLY A 673 19.22 2.38 -6.49
N SER A 674 20.52 2.17 -6.34
CA SER A 674 21.56 3.09 -6.80
C SER A 674 21.94 2.81 -8.26
N LEU A 675 21.32 3.55 -9.18
CA LEU A 675 21.59 3.55 -10.62
C LEU A 675 22.77 4.48 -10.96
N VAL A 676 23.62 4.10 -11.93
CA VAL A 676 24.87 4.83 -12.21
C VAL A 676 25.07 5.15 -13.70
N TRP A 677 25.40 6.42 -13.96
CA TRP A 677 25.91 6.92 -15.23
C TRP A 677 27.38 7.33 -15.10
N ILE A 678 28.20 6.98 -16.08
CA ILE A 678 29.59 7.42 -16.23
C ILE A 678 29.69 8.27 -17.50
N ASN A 679 30.20 9.50 -17.36
CA ASN A 679 30.35 10.46 -18.46
C ASN A 679 29.06 10.65 -19.30
N GLY A 680 27.89 10.55 -18.64
CA GLY A 680 26.56 10.66 -19.25
C GLY A 680 26.01 9.38 -19.88
N GLN A 681 26.77 8.28 -19.94
CA GLN A 681 26.30 6.97 -20.40
C GLN A 681 25.85 6.11 -19.21
N PHE A 682 24.69 5.44 -19.33
CA PHE A 682 24.24 4.50 -18.30
C PHE A 682 25.15 3.26 -18.31
N MET A 683 25.74 2.94 -17.15
CA MET A 683 26.62 1.78 -17.01
C MET A 683 25.95 0.60 -16.31
N GLY A 684 24.92 0.85 -15.50
CA GLY A 684 24.22 -0.17 -14.74
C GLY A 684 23.85 0.31 -13.34
N ARG A 685 23.94 -0.59 -12.37
CA ARG A 685 23.54 -0.33 -10.97
C ARG A 685 24.36 -1.17 -9.99
N PHE A 686 24.27 -0.83 -8.71
CA PHE A 686 24.69 -1.75 -7.65
C PHE A 686 23.59 -2.78 -7.41
N GLU A 687 23.96 -4.04 -7.21
CA GLU A 687 23.01 -5.15 -7.02
C GLU A 687 23.66 -6.37 -6.36
N VAL A 688 22.83 -7.20 -5.72
CA VAL A 688 23.18 -8.45 -5.05
C VAL A 688 22.46 -9.64 -5.72
N PHE A 689 23.13 -10.79 -5.77
CA PHE A 689 22.52 -12.02 -6.27
C PHE A 689 21.71 -12.71 -5.16
N VAL A 690 20.40 -12.83 -5.36
CA VAL A 690 19.48 -13.48 -4.43
C VAL A 690 19.15 -14.89 -4.93
N TYR A 691 19.53 -15.87 -4.13
CA TYR A 691 19.15 -17.27 -4.31
C TYR A 691 17.67 -17.42 -3.95
N GLY A 692 16.80 -17.45 -4.97
CA GLY A 692 15.37 -17.62 -4.76
C GLY A 692 15.06 -18.88 -3.95
N GLY A 693 14.13 -18.76 -2.99
CA GLY A 693 13.67 -19.88 -2.14
C GLY A 693 12.88 -20.94 -2.90
N ARG A 694 11.70 -21.34 -2.40
CA ARG A 694 10.78 -22.27 -3.13
C ARG A 694 10.24 -21.70 -4.46
N ASN A 695 10.74 -20.53 -4.91
CA ASN A 695 10.44 -19.79 -6.15
C ASN A 695 11.14 -20.39 -7.37
N THR A 696 12.13 -21.27 -7.14
CA THR A 696 12.93 -22.01 -8.14
C THR A 696 13.68 -21.18 -9.19
N GLN A 697 13.64 -19.85 -9.09
CA GLN A 697 14.30 -18.91 -10.01
C GLN A 697 15.18 -17.93 -9.23
N PHE A 698 16.43 -17.78 -9.68
CA PHE A 698 17.39 -16.83 -9.12
C PHE A 698 17.21 -15.42 -9.69
N SER A 699 17.66 -14.40 -8.97
CA SER A 699 17.56 -13.00 -9.40
C SER A 699 18.71 -12.12 -8.93
N TRP A 700 18.96 -11.05 -9.68
CA TRP A 700 19.74 -9.91 -9.23
C TRP A 700 18.80 -8.82 -8.70
N ASN A 701 19.02 -8.40 -7.46
CA ASN A 701 18.23 -7.38 -6.79
C ASN A 701 19.06 -6.11 -6.64
N GLN A 702 18.51 -4.94 -6.99
CA GLN A 702 19.17 -3.65 -6.77
C GLN A 702 19.69 -3.50 -5.34
N MET A 703 20.74 -2.70 -5.16
CA MET A 703 21.19 -2.23 -3.85
C MET A 703 21.03 -0.71 -3.76
N ALA A 704 20.50 -0.23 -2.64
CA ALA A 704 20.40 1.19 -2.31
C ALA A 704 21.33 1.51 -1.12
N PHE A 705 22.11 2.58 -1.23
CA PHE A 705 22.95 3.10 -0.14
C PHE A 705 22.66 4.58 0.13
N VAL A 706 22.84 5.04 1.37
CA VAL A 706 22.67 6.46 1.72
C VAL A 706 23.92 7.24 1.34
N ALA A 707 23.77 8.46 0.80
CA ALA A 707 24.92 9.22 0.29
C ALA A 707 25.94 9.43 1.42
N PRO A 708 27.19 8.96 1.30
CA PRO A 708 28.17 9.03 2.38
C PRO A 708 28.85 10.41 2.40
N LEU A 709 28.71 11.15 3.51
CA LEU A 709 29.02 12.59 3.60
C LEU A 709 29.84 12.96 4.86
N ARG A 710 30.48 11.99 5.53
CA ARG A 710 31.27 12.25 6.74
C ARG A 710 32.73 12.58 6.41
N LYS A 711 33.37 11.81 5.53
CA LYS A 711 34.79 11.97 5.19
C LYS A 711 35.03 11.64 3.72
N MET A 712 35.99 12.35 3.14
CA MET A 712 36.34 12.32 1.73
C MET A 712 37.86 12.23 1.61
N ASP A 713 38.35 11.31 0.77
CA ASP A 713 39.78 11.08 0.53
C ASP A 713 40.05 10.81 -0.97
N GLY A 714 41.25 11.12 -1.43
CA GLY A 714 41.72 10.80 -2.77
C GLY A 714 41.37 11.85 -3.83
N GLY A 715 41.23 11.40 -5.09
CA GLY A 715 41.19 12.23 -6.29
C GLY A 715 39.86 12.88 -6.65
N LEU A 716 38.95 13.10 -5.70
CA LEU A 716 37.67 13.77 -5.98
C LEU A 716 37.87 15.28 -6.20
N THR A 717 37.34 15.81 -7.29
CA THR A 717 37.48 17.22 -7.70
C THR A 717 36.19 18.03 -7.57
N SER A 718 35.01 17.39 -7.54
CA SER A 718 33.74 18.04 -7.16
C SER A 718 32.70 17.06 -6.65
N LEU A 719 31.79 17.53 -5.79
CA LEU A 719 30.59 16.82 -5.32
C LEU A 719 29.38 17.76 -5.38
N VAL A 720 28.28 17.30 -5.97
CA VAL A 720 26.97 17.96 -5.92
C VAL A 720 25.93 16.92 -5.50
N LEU A 721 25.09 17.26 -4.51
CA LEU A 721 24.03 16.40 -3.99
C LEU A 721 22.70 17.14 -4.07
N ASP A 722 21.77 16.62 -4.88
CA ASP A 722 20.43 17.13 -5.08
C ASP A 722 19.37 16.28 -4.34
N ASP A 723 18.26 16.92 -3.96
CA ASP A 723 17.11 16.25 -3.37
C ASP A 723 16.17 15.70 -4.46
N GLY A 724 15.82 14.42 -4.37
CA GLY A 724 15.09 13.68 -5.41
C GLY A 724 16.01 13.00 -6.44
N VAL A 725 15.43 12.08 -7.22
CA VAL A 725 16.10 11.38 -8.33
C VAL A 725 15.89 12.14 -9.64
N SER A 726 16.98 12.41 -10.35
CA SER A 726 17.00 13.05 -11.66
C SER A 726 17.71 12.14 -12.68
N ILE A 727 16.92 11.36 -13.43
CA ILE A 727 17.44 10.39 -14.41
C ILE A 727 17.96 11.15 -15.65
N PRO A 728 19.27 11.07 -16.00
CA PRO A 728 19.82 11.73 -17.17
C PRO A 728 19.10 11.35 -18.47
N GLY A 729 18.62 12.37 -19.21
CA GLY A 729 17.89 12.19 -20.47
C GLY A 729 16.37 12.01 -20.33
N ALA A 730 15.84 11.81 -19.12
CA ALA A 730 14.41 11.95 -18.87
C ALA A 730 14.01 13.44 -18.89
N GLY A 731 12.84 13.75 -19.47
CA GLY A 731 12.29 15.11 -19.43
C GLY A 731 11.87 15.50 -18.02
N ALA A 732 11.94 16.80 -17.69
CA ALA A 732 11.49 17.33 -16.41
C ALA A 732 9.98 17.07 -16.20
N GLY A 733 9.67 16.02 -15.43
CA GLY A 733 8.30 15.52 -15.25
C GLY A 733 8.21 14.19 -14.49
N ASN A 734 9.27 13.38 -14.46
CA ASN A 734 9.36 12.22 -13.57
C ASN A 734 9.71 12.68 -12.13
N GLU A 735 8.73 13.16 -11.38
CA GLU A 735 8.85 13.18 -9.91
C GLU A 735 8.85 11.72 -9.39
N THR A 736 9.66 11.43 -8.37
CA THR A 736 9.87 10.07 -7.87
C THR A 736 8.60 9.42 -7.36
N ALA A 737 8.36 8.17 -7.76
CA ALA A 737 7.50 7.29 -7.00
C ALA A 737 8.05 7.15 -5.56
N GLN A 738 7.21 7.38 -4.57
CA GLN A 738 7.50 6.93 -3.20
C GLN A 738 7.66 5.40 -3.18
N PRO A 739 8.27 4.81 -2.13
CA PRO A 739 8.02 3.39 -1.82
C PRO A 739 6.51 3.15 -1.90
N PRO A 740 6.06 2.17 -2.72
CA PRO A 740 4.64 1.95 -2.85
C PRO A 740 4.15 1.54 -1.47
N SER A 741 3.15 2.26 -0.97
CA SER A 741 2.18 1.58 -0.14
C SER A 741 1.75 0.35 -0.92
N GLN A 742 1.78 -0.84 -0.31
CA GLN A 742 1.04 -1.94 -0.92
C GLN A 742 -0.45 -1.73 -0.65
N ASN A 743 -0.98 -0.68 -1.27
CA ASN A 743 -2.37 -0.53 -1.68
C ASN A 743 -2.73 -1.51 -2.82
N ALA A 744 -1.97 -2.59 -2.94
CA ALA A 744 -2.48 -3.93 -3.25
C ALA A 744 -3.36 -4.48 -2.10
N GLY A 745 -4.31 -3.67 -1.65
CA GLY A 745 -5.62 -4.20 -1.27
C GLY A 745 -6.50 -4.28 -2.51
N SER A 746 -7.80 -4.40 -2.29
CA SER A 746 -8.80 -4.37 -3.36
C SER A 746 -9.05 -2.96 -3.94
N THR A 747 -7.98 -2.17 -4.18
CA THR A 747 -7.98 -1.49 -5.49
C THR A 747 -7.98 -2.60 -6.52
N ARG A 748 -9.16 -2.89 -7.07
CA ARG A 748 -9.25 -3.70 -8.29
C ARG A 748 -8.75 -2.86 -9.45
N GLY A 749 -7.43 -2.73 -9.50
CA GLY A 749 -6.65 -2.86 -10.72
C GLY A 749 -6.90 -4.22 -11.37
N GLY A 750 -8.16 -4.47 -11.76
CA GLY A 750 -8.45 -5.24 -12.95
C GLY A 750 -7.89 -4.51 -14.18
N PRO A 751 -8.27 -4.91 -15.40
CA PRO A 751 -7.63 -4.42 -16.62
C PRO A 751 -7.90 -2.93 -16.96
N GLU A 752 -8.38 -2.11 -16.03
CA GLU A 752 -8.72 -0.70 -16.25
C GLU A 752 -7.47 0.20 -16.34
N SER A 753 -6.46 0.05 -15.47
CA SER A 753 -5.25 0.91 -15.52
C SER A 753 -4.52 0.80 -16.86
N TRP A 754 -4.27 -0.43 -17.32
CA TRP A 754 -3.67 -0.69 -18.63
C TRP A 754 -4.55 -0.20 -19.77
N THR A 755 -5.86 -0.44 -19.71
CA THR A 755 -6.72 -0.14 -20.86
C THR A 755 -7.19 1.32 -20.89
N VAL A 756 -7.16 2.06 -19.78
CA VAL A 756 -7.36 3.52 -19.74
C VAL A 756 -6.08 4.25 -20.16
N ILE A 757 -4.88 3.79 -19.79
CA ILE A 757 -3.63 4.40 -20.29
C ILE A 757 -3.45 4.09 -21.79
N VAL A 758 -3.65 2.84 -22.21
CA VAL A 758 -3.60 2.47 -23.64
C VAL A 758 -4.72 3.15 -24.43
N ALA A 759 -5.95 3.29 -23.88
CA ALA A 759 -6.99 4.08 -24.53
C ALA A 759 -6.69 5.59 -24.52
N ALA A 760 -6.07 6.16 -23.49
CA ALA A 760 -5.71 7.58 -23.46
C ALA A 760 -4.64 7.91 -24.52
N LEU A 761 -3.58 7.08 -24.64
CA LEU A 761 -2.61 7.20 -25.73
C LEU A 761 -3.26 6.95 -27.09
N LEU A 762 -4.10 5.93 -27.25
CA LEU A 762 -4.80 5.69 -28.53
C LEU A 762 -5.82 6.79 -28.85
N ILE A 763 -6.48 7.42 -27.87
CA ILE A 763 -7.41 8.53 -28.09
C ILE A 763 -6.64 9.78 -28.49
N HIS A 764 -5.50 10.10 -27.85
CA HIS A 764 -4.63 11.18 -28.31
C HIS A 764 -4.10 10.92 -29.73
N VAL A 765 -3.50 9.75 -29.97
CA VAL A 765 -2.91 9.39 -31.27
C VAL A 765 -3.97 9.32 -32.37
N THR A 766 -5.16 8.74 -32.11
CA THR A 766 -6.23 8.68 -33.12
C THR A 766 -6.96 10.00 -33.30
N ALA A 767 -7.22 10.81 -32.26
CA ALA A 767 -7.83 12.13 -32.43
C ALA A 767 -6.90 13.07 -33.22
N SER A 768 -5.61 13.15 -32.85
CA SER A 768 -4.64 13.97 -33.58
C SER A 768 -4.38 13.44 -34.99
N ALA A 769 -4.39 12.13 -35.23
CA ALA A 769 -4.29 11.59 -36.60
C ALA A 769 -5.55 11.86 -37.43
N PHE A 770 -6.75 11.67 -36.86
CA PHE A 770 -8.03 11.79 -37.58
C PHE A 770 -8.36 13.24 -37.94
N ILE A 771 -8.06 14.19 -37.04
CA ILE A 771 -8.17 15.64 -37.32
C ILE A 771 -7.22 16.05 -38.46
N ASN A 772 -5.96 15.58 -38.44
CA ASN A 772 -5.00 15.87 -39.51
C ASN A 772 -5.35 15.17 -40.84
N HIS A 773 -5.97 13.99 -40.81
CA HIS A 773 -6.30 13.22 -42.02
C HIS A 773 -7.60 13.66 -42.71
N LEU A 774 -8.53 14.32 -42.01
CA LEU A 774 -9.80 14.79 -42.57
C LEU A 774 -9.73 16.09 -43.37
N GLY A 775 -8.62 16.83 -43.32
CA GLY A 775 -8.35 17.96 -44.23
C GLY A 775 -9.33 19.15 -44.16
N LEU A 776 -10.10 19.29 -43.07
CA LEU A 776 -11.17 20.27 -42.91
C LEU A 776 -10.67 21.72 -42.73
N LYS A 777 -10.21 22.33 -43.84
CA LYS A 777 -10.09 23.79 -43.96
C LYS A 777 -11.48 24.43 -43.95
N ILE A 778 -11.91 24.98 -42.82
CA ILE A 778 -13.03 25.92 -42.77
C ILE A 778 -12.47 27.31 -43.09
N GLN A 779 -12.91 27.89 -44.21
CA GLN A 779 -12.52 29.26 -44.60
C GLN A 779 -13.24 30.31 -43.76
N GLU A 780 -12.63 31.48 -43.68
CA GLU A 780 -13.31 32.69 -43.22
C GLU A 780 -14.37 33.20 -44.21
N ASN A 781 -15.18 34.13 -43.68
CA ASN A 781 -15.66 35.36 -44.32
C ASN A 781 -17.11 35.47 -44.86
N LYS A 782 -17.69 36.61 -44.48
CA LYS A 782 -18.82 37.38 -45.05
C LYS A 782 -20.27 37.01 -44.72
N CYS A 783 -20.88 37.93 -43.97
CA CYS A 783 -22.31 38.11 -43.70
C CYS A 783 -23.06 38.71 -44.90
N ILE A 784 -24.39 38.47 -45.01
CA ILE A 784 -25.42 39.44 -45.43
C ILE A 784 -26.83 38.93 -45.08
N HIS A 785 -27.80 39.85 -44.99
CA HIS A 785 -29.22 39.68 -44.62
C HIS A 785 -30.05 38.75 -45.57
N LYS A 786 -31.36 38.44 -45.40
CA LYS A 786 -32.49 39.24 -44.83
C LYS A 786 -33.81 38.43 -44.70
N THR A 787 -34.58 38.60 -43.61
CA THR A 787 -36.09 38.49 -43.49
C THR A 787 -36.79 37.16 -43.88
N SER A 788 -38.02 36.80 -43.42
CA SER A 788 -38.98 37.40 -42.46
C SER A 788 -40.01 36.36 -41.96
N TYR A 789 -40.50 36.56 -40.73
CA TYR A 789 -41.77 36.15 -40.10
C TYR A 789 -42.64 34.98 -40.65
N LEU A 790 -43.02 34.10 -39.71
CA LEU A 790 -44.43 34.06 -39.27
C LEU A 790 -44.53 33.82 -37.75
N LYS A 791 -45.55 34.38 -37.08
CA LYS A 791 -45.83 34.14 -35.66
C LYS A 791 -46.87 33.02 -35.51
N ILE A 792 -46.63 32.10 -34.58
CA ILE A 792 -47.69 31.56 -33.71
C ILE A 792 -47.17 31.71 -32.28
N GLY A 793 -47.84 32.52 -31.47
CA GLY A 793 -47.41 32.81 -30.09
C GLY A 793 -48.23 32.02 -29.08
N PHE A 794 -47.55 31.19 -28.28
CA PHE A 794 -48.03 30.73 -26.98
C PHE A 794 -46.80 30.51 -26.06
N VAL A 795 -46.95 30.78 -24.76
CA VAL A 795 -45.92 30.59 -23.72
C VAL A 795 -44.60 31.38 -23.92
N GLN A 796 -44.68 32.68 -24.17
CA GLN A 796 -43.53 33.57 -23.93
C GLN A 796 -43.43 33.94 -22.44
N SER A 797 -43.07 32.97 -21.60
CA SER A 797 -42.82 33.14 -20.15
C SER A 797 -41.73 32.22 -19.58
N GLN A 798 -40.95 31.55 -20.44
CA GLN A 798 -39.85 30.64 -20.05
C GLN A 798 -38.48 31.06 -20.58
N VAL A 799 -38.41 31.98 -21.55
CA VAL A 799 -37.17 32.35 -22.27
C VAL A 799 -36.44 33.54 -21.60
N THR A 800 -36.62 33.72 -20.30
CA THR A 800 -35.95 34.77 -19.50
C THR A 800 -35.42 34.27 -18.15
N MET A 801 -35.36 32.94 -17.96
CA MET A 801 -34.77 32.28 -16.79
C MET A 801 -33.80 31.16 -17.23
N ALA A 802 -32.83 31.53 -18.06
CA ALA A 802 -31.75 30.64 -18.53
C ALA A 802 -30.40 31.39 -18.59
N ALA A 803 -30.24 32.43 -17.78
CA ALA A 803 -29.06 33.30 -17.73
C ALA A 803 -28.68 33.70 -16.29
N GLU A 804 -28.91 32.80 -15.33
CA GLU A 804 -28.37 32.89 -13.97
C GLU A 804 -27.39 31.74 -13.73
N LYS A 805 -26.30 31.99 -13.00
CA LYS A 805 -25.32 30.97 -12.61
C LYS A 805 -25.91 30.04 -11.55
N SER A 806 -26.60 28.99 -11.96
CA SER A 806 -26.98 27.89 -11.07
C SER A 806 -25.80 26.96 -10.82
N SER A 807 -25.10 27.12 -9.69
CA SER A 807 -24.19 26.08 -9.17
C SER A 807 -24.93 24.93 -8.45
N GLN A 808 -26.25 24.85 -8.59
CA GLN A 808 -27.10 23.82 -7.98
C GLN A 808 -27.34 22.63 -8.91
N LEU A 809 -27.39 21.43 -8.33
CA LEU A 809 -27.69 20.19 -9.05
C LEU A 809 -29.12 20.16 -9.62
N PRO A 810 -29.34 19.58 -10.81
CA PRO A 810 -30.69 19.36 -11.32
C PRO A 810 -31.47 18.42 -10.40
N THR A 811 -32.69 18.81 -10.03
CA THR A 811 -33.58 18.01 -9.17
C THR A 811 -34.53 17.19 -10.04
N PHE A 812 -34.09 15.98 -10.40
CA PHE A 812 -34.89 15.00 -11.11
C PHE A 812 -36.06 14.50 -10.26
N ALA A 813 -37.27 14.54 -10.82
CA ALA A 813 -38.43 13.85 -10.26
C ALA A 813 -38.38 12.34 -10.60
N PRO A 814 -39.15 11.47 -9.91
CA PRO A 814 -39.29 10.07 -10.30
C PRO A 814 -39.72 9.88 -11.77
N SER A 815 -40.50 10.81 -12.30
CA SER A 815 -40.91 10.84 -13.70
C SER A 815 -39.75 11.07 -14.68
N ASP A 816 -38.68 11.77 -14.30
CA ASP A 816 -37.52 11.99 -15.18
C ASP A 816 -36.65 10.73 -15.28
N TYR A 817 -36.49 9.98 -14.19
CA TYR A 817 -35.86 8.65 -14.24
C TYR A 817 -36.67 7.67 -15.11
N VAL A 818 -38.02 7.76 -15.10
CA VAL A 818 -38.87 7.00 -16.03
C VAL A 818 -38.64 7.42 -17.49
N LYS A 819 -38.43 8.71 -17.78
CA LYS A 819 -38.05 9.19 -19.13
C LYS A 819 -36.67 8.68 -19.55
N PHE A 820 -35.66 8.77 -18.67
CA PHE A 820 -34.31 8.24 -18.93
C PHE A 820 -34.33 6.73 -19.17
N PHE A 821 -35.09 5.98 -18.35
CA PHE A 821 -35.29 4.55 -18.53
C PHE A 821 -35.94 4.25 -19.89
N SER A 822 -37.04 4.94 -20.21
CA SER A 822 -37.76 4.71 -21.47
C SER A 822 -36.91 5.02 -22.71
N ALA A 823 -36.16 6.13 -22.69
CA ALA A 823 -35.25 6.50 -23.76
C ALA A 823 -34.08 5.50 -23.90
N GLY A 824 -33.44 5.10 -22.79
CA GLY A 824 -32.34 4.14 -22.78
C GLY A 824 -32.76 2.74 -23.21
N ALA A 825 -33.94 2.30 -22.77
CA ALA A 825 -34.56 1.04 -23.15
C ALA A 825 -34.82 1.00 -24.66
N LEU A 826 -35.43 2.05 -25.24
CA LEU A 826 -35.65 2.14 -26.69
C LEU A 826 -34.33 2.15 -27.48
N ALA A 827 -33.37 2.97 -27.06
CA ALA A 827 -32.07 3.09 -27.72
C ALA A 827 -31.30 1.75 -27.78
N ALA A 828 -31.23 1.04 -26.67
CA ALA A 828 -30.57 -0.26 -26.60
C ALA A 828 -31.38 -1.37 -27.30
N THR A 829 -32.70 -1.42 -27.14
CA THR A 829 -33.57 -2.41 -27.82
C THR A 829 -33.45 -2.31 -29.34
N LEU A 830 -33.52 -1.09 -29.89
CA LEU A 830 -33.46 -0.87 -31.34
C LEU A 830 -32.08 -1.21 -31.92
N THR A 831 -31.00 -0.82 -31.23
CA THR A 831 -29.62 -1.08 -31.71
C THR A 831 -29.22 -2.55 -31.61
N HIS A 832 -29.45 -3.21 -30.46
CA HIS A 832 -29.15 -4.64 -30.31
C HIS A 832 -30.16 -5.53 -31.07
N GLY A 833 -31.41 -5.10 -31.22
CA GLY A 833 -32.39 -5.74 -32.10
C GLY A 833 -31.94 -5.73 -33.57
N ALA A 834 -31.51 -4.57 -34.08
CA ALA A 834 -30.95 -4.45 -35.43
C ALA A 834 -29.64 -5.23 -35.62
N ALA A 835 -28.82 -5.34 -34.57
CA ALA A 835 -27.59 -6.13 -34.59
C ALA A 835 -27.79 -7.66 -34.48
N THR A 836 -29.00 -8.14 -34.13
CA THR A 836 -29.27 -9.57 -33.90
C THR A 836 -28.81 -10.48 -35.06
N PRO A 837 -29.04 -10.16 -36.35
CA PRO A 837 -28.50 -10.97 -37.46
C PRO A 837 -26.98 -11.08 -37.49
N ILE A 838 -26.27 -10.02 -37.12
CA ILE A 838 -24.80 -10.01 -37.04
C ILE A 838 -24.35 -10.89 -35.87
N ASP A 839 -25.02 -10.77 -34.74
CA ASP A 839 -24.79 -11.55 -33.51
C ASP A 839 -25.03 -13.05 -33.70
N VAL A 840 -26.13 -13.45 -34.35
CA VAL A 840 -26.39 -14.87 -34.67
C VAL A 840 -25.29 -15.42 -35.56
N VAL A 841 -24.88 -14.69 -36.59
CA VAL A 841 -23.82 -15.12 -37.51
C VAL A 841 -22.46 -15.20 -36.80
N LYS A 842 -22.11 -14.20 -35.97
CA LYS A 842 -20.92 -14.23 -35.10
C LYS A 842 -20.93 -15.47 -34.23
N THR A 843 -22.03 -15.69 -33.49
CA THR A 843 -22.15 -16.80 -32.54
C THR A 843 -22.13 -18.15 -33.25
N ARG A 844 -22.80 -18.31 -34.39
CA ARG A 844 -22.77 -19.54 -35.21
C ARG A 844 -21.37 -19.86 -35.75
N ILE A 845 -20.63 -18.87 -36.29
CA ILE A 845 -19.21 -19.06 -36.68
C ILE A 845 -18.33 -19.40 -35.46
N GLN A 846 -18.72 -18.96 -34.27
CA GLN A 846 -18.00 -19.29 -33.04
C GLN A 846 -18.31 -20.71 -32.53
N VAL A 847 -19.54 -21.23 -32.60
CA VAL A 847 -19.93 -22.49 -31.94
C VAL A 847 -20.21 -23.68 -32.88
N ASP A 848 -20.37 -23.47 -34.19
CA ASP A 848 -20.59 -24.55 -35.17
C ASP A 848 -19.32 -24.79 -35.99
N ASP A 849 -18.64 -25.92 -35.75
CA ASP A 849 -17.43 -26.31 -36.48
C ASP A 849 -17.67 -26.45 -38.00
N ALA A 850 -18.91 -26.71 -38.46
CA ALA A 850 -19.25 -26.73 -39.88
C ALA A 850 -19.38 -25.32 -40.52
N MET A 851 -19.22 -24.25 -39.72
CA MET A 851 -19.14 -22.85 -40.18
C MET A 851 -17.75 -22.22 -39.93
N LYS A 852 -16.80 -22.99 -39.41
CA LYS A 852 -15.43 -22.59 -39.11
C LYS A 852 -14.70 -22.12 -40.38
N GLY A 853 -14.07 -20.94 -40.31
CA GLY A 853 -13.36 -20.35 -41.46
C GLY A 853 -14.25 -19.66 -42.51
N LEU A 854 -15.58 -19.68 -42.37
CA LEU A 854 -16.47 -18.84 -43.20
C LEU A 854 -16.37 -17.37 -42.76
N ASN A 855 -16.40 -16.46 -43.73
CA ASN A 855 -16.61 -15.03 -43.45
C ASN A 855 -18.09 -14.73 -43.20
N MET A 856 -18.38 -13.60 -42.55
CA MET A 856 -19.75 -13.23 -42.11
C MET A 856 -20.79 -13.35 -43.24
N VAL A 857 -20.47 -12.90 -44.45
CA VAL A 857 -21.41 -12.92 -45.60
C VAL A 857 -21.65 -14.35 -46.10
N LYS A 858 -20.61 -15.19 -46.17
CA LYS A 858 -20.76 -16.61 -46.54
C LYS A 858 -21.55 -17.36 -45.47
N ALA A 859 -21.22 -17.20 -44.19
CA ALA A 859 -21.92 -17.82 -43.08
C ALA A 859 -23.41 -17.41 -43.01
N ALA A 860 -23.72 -16.12 -43.15
CA ALA A 860 -25.11 -15.62 -43.18
C ALA A 860 -25.92 -16.26 -44.32
N ARG A 861 -25.33 -16.37 -45.52
CA ARG A 861 -25.96 -17.07 -46.65
C ARG A 861 -26.12 -18.58 -46.38
N THR A 862 -25.14 -19.23 -45.76
CA THR A 862 -25.21 -20.65 -45.39
C THR A 862 -26.30 -20.92 -44.34
N ILE A 863 -26.44 -20.06 -43.33
CA ILE A 863 -27.51 -20.15 -42.33
C ILE A 863 -28.87 -19.94 -43.01
N ALA A 864 -29.04 -18.86 -43.79
CA ALA A 864 -30.30 -18.57 -44.47
C ALA A 864 -30.72 -19.67 -45.47
N ALA A 865 -29.77 -20.34 -46.12
CA ALA A 865 -30.03 -21.42 -47.07
C ALA A 865 -30.27 -22.80 -46.43
N LYS A 866 -29.75 -23.06 -45.21
CA LYS A 866 -29.91 -24.35 -44.50
C LYS A 866 -30.99 -24.34 -43.42
N GLU A 867 -31.15 -23.23 -42.72
CA GLU A 867 -32.03 -23.06 -41.55
C GLU A 867 -33.18 -22.05 -41.83
N GLY A 868 -33.21 -21.44 -43.01
CA GLY A 868 -34.16 -20.40 -43.40
C GLY A 868 -33.73 -18.99 -42.95
N ALA A 869 -34.21 -17.96 -43.65
CA ALA A 869 -33.82 -16.57 -43.36
C ALA A 869 -34.20 -16.11 -41.93
N SER A 870 -35.27 -16.67 -41.37
CA SER A 870 -35.71 -16.41 -39.99
C SER A 870 -34.74 -16.92 -38.92
N ALA A 871 -33.85 -17.88 -39.23
CA ALA A 871 -32.81 -18.34 -38.30
C ALA A 871 -31.82 -17.22 -37.92
N LEU A 872 -31.66 -16.20 -38.77
CA LEU A 872 -30.85 -15.01 -38.45
C LEU A 872 -31.46 -14.14 -37.33
N LEU A 873 -32.72 -14.40 -36.93
CA LEU A 873 -33.40 -13.74 -35.80
C LEU A 873 -33.58 -14.69 -34.60
N THR A 874 -32.90 -15.85 -34.58
CA THR A 874 -32.86 -16.71 -33.39
C THR A 874 -32.30 -15.92 -32.20
N GLY A 875 -32.99 -15.96 -31.06
CA GLY A 875 -32.60 -15.17 -29.88
C GLY A 875 -32.99 -13.69 -29.93
N PHE A 876 -33.72 -13.21 -30.96
CA PHE A 876 -34.23 -11.84 -31.01
C PHE A 876 -35.11 -11.49 -29.79
N GLY A 877 -36.01 -12.38 -29.38
CA GLY A 877 -36.89 -12.14 -28.22
C GLY A 877 -36.15 -11.80 -26.91
N PRO A 878 -35.23 -12.67 -26.43
CA PRO A 878 -34.42 -12.36 -25.26
C PRO A 878 -33.45 -11.18 -25.49
N THR A 879 -32.95 -10.96 -26.72
CA THR A 879 -32.11 -9.80 -27.03
C THR A 879 -32.92 -8.51 -26.87
N ALA A 880 -34.10 -8.42 -27.48
CA ALA A 880 -34.96 -7.24 -27.39
C ALA A 880 -35.38 -6.95 -25.94
N VAL A 881 -35.89 -7.94 -25.20
CA VAL A 881 -36.31 -7.74 -23.80
C VAL A 881 -35.11 -7.51 -22.87
N GLY A 882 -33.99 -8.18 -23.11
CA GLY A 882 -32.75 -8.02 -22.34
C GLY A 882 -32.17 -6.62 -22.44
N TYR A 883 -31.95 -6.13 -23.67
CA TYR A 883 -31.44 -4.77 -23.88
C TYR A 883 -32.51 -3.68 -23.63
N LEU A 884 -33.80 -4.02 -23.55
CA LEU A 884 -34.83 -3.13 -23.00
C LEU A 884 -34.59 -2.88 -21.50
N VAL A 885 -34.53 -3.92 -20.68
CA VAL A 885 -34.37 -3.77 -19.22
C VAL A 885 -32.95 -3.33 -18.84
N GLN A 886 -31.93 -3.81 -19.54
CA GLN A 886 -30.54 -3.38 -19.34
C GLN A 886 -30.34 -1.94 -19.80
N GLY A 887 -30.81 -1.58 -21.00
CA GLY A 887 -30.67 -0.22 -21.53
C GLY A 887 -31.38 0.81 -20.66
N GLY A 888 -32.61 0.52 -20.22
CA GLY A 888 -33.34 1.40 -19.34
C GLY A 888 -32.63 1.60 -17.99
N SER A 889 -32.24 0.49 -17.33
CA SER A 889 -31.53 0.55 -16.05
C SER A 889 -30.15 1.19 -16.15
N LYS A 890 -29.42 0.94 -17.24
CA LYS A 890 -28.10 1.54 -17.51
C LYS A 890 -28.19 3.06 -17.65
N PHE A 891 -29.04 3.57 -18.54
CA PHE A 891 -29.11 5.02 -18.79
C PHE A 891 -29.79 5.80 -17.63
N ALA A 892 -30.82 5.24 -16.98
CA ALA A 892 -31.42 5.87 -15.81
C ALA A 892 -30.52 5.78 -14.57
N GLY A 893 -29.86 4.63 -14.37
CA GLY A 893 -28.88 4.40 -13.31
C GLY A 893 -27.66 5.30 -13.48
N TYR A 894 -27.18 5.51 -14.71
CA TYR A 894 -26.05 6.41 -14.98
C TYR A 894 -26.33 7.83 -14.49
N GLU A 895 -27.48 8.42 -14.83
CA GLU A 895 -27.85 9.76 -14.33
C GLU A 895 -28.10 9.78 -12.81
N PHE A 896 -28.64 8.71 -12.23
CA PHE A 896 -28.82 8.58 -10.78
C PHE A 896 -27.48 8.51 -10.02
N PHE A 897 -26.58 7.61 -10.41
CA PHE A 897 -25.27 7.45 -9.77
C PHE A 897 -24.34 8.63 -10.07
N LYS A 898 -24.38 9.20 -11.29
CA LYS A 898 -23.67 10.45 -11.62
C LYS A 898 -24.14 11.58 -10.70
N LYS A 899 -25.44 11.76 -10.48
CA LYS A 899 -25.96 12.72 -9.48
C LYS A 899 -25.44 12.39 -8.07
N LYS A 900 -25.58 11.14 -7.61
CA LYS A 900 -25.17 10.73 -6.24
C LYS A 900 -23.68 10.91 -5.98
N PHE A 901 -22.82 10.65 -6.97
CA PHE A 901 -21.39 10.83 -6.82
C PHE A 901 -20.96 12.31 -6.92
N VAL A 902 -21.72 13.18 -7.61
CA VAL A 902 -21.55 14.65 -7.48
C VAL A 902 -21.98 15.14 -6.09
N GLU A 903 -23.06 14.60 -5.52
CA GLU A 903 -23.47 14.90 -4.13
C GLU A 903 -22.38 14.45 -3.12
N MET A 904 -21.86 13.23 -3.25
CA MET A 904 -20.79 12.70 -2.40
C MET A 904 -19.46 13.44 -2.55
N ALA A 905 -19.15 13.97 -3.74
CA ALA A 905 -17.96 14.82 -3.97
C ALA A 905 -18.06 16.22 -3.31
N GLY A 906 -19.16 16.54 -2.63
CA GLY A 906 -19.38 17.85 -2.00
C GLY A 906 -20.03 18.88 -2.92
N GLY A 907 -20.74 18.45 -3.96
CA GLY A 907 -21.50 19.30 -4.88
C GLY A 907 -20.78 19.61 -6.20
N PRO A 908 -21.46 20.28 -7.15
CA PRO A 908 -20.98 20.47 -8.53
C PRO A 908 -19.58 21.07 -8.64
N GLU A 909 -19.29 22.09 -7.83
CA GLU A 909 -18.04 22.86 -7.86
C GLU A 909 -16.81 21.99 -7.56
N ARG A 910 -16.92 21.06 -6.60
CA ARG A 910 -15.85 20.10 -6.27
C ARG A 910 -15.85 18.90 -7.21
N ALA A 911 -17.03 18.47 -7.68
CA ALA A 911 -17.15 17.35 -8.60
C ALA A 911 -16.41 17.56 -9.94
N VAL A 912 -16.17 18.79 -10.38
CA VAL A 912 -15.30 19.08 -11.54
C VAL A 912 -13.90 18.49 -11.36
N GLN A 913 -13.36 18.51 -10.14
CA GLN A 913 -12.02 17.99 -9.83
C GLN A 913 -11.98 16.44 -9.90
N HIS A 914 -13.11 15.78 -9.60
CA HIS A 914 -13.24 14.31 -9.58
C HIS A 914 -14.02 13.75 -10.77
N ARG A 915 -14.33 14.58 -11.79
CA ARG A 915 -15.29 14.29 -12.86
C ARG A 915 -15.07 12.97 -13.59
N THR A 916 -13.80 12.63 -13.86
CA THR A 916 -13.45 11.35 -14.50
C THR A 916 -13.83 10.16 -13.61
N GLY A 917 -13.46 10.19 -12.33
CA GLY A 917 -13.84 9.16 -11.36
C GLY A 917 -15.36 9.04 -11.20
N ILE A 918 -16.08 10.17 -11.23
CA ILE A 918 -17.55 10.19 -11.21
C ILE A 918 -18.14 9.52 -12.47
N TYR A 919 -17.64 9.84 -13.67
CA TYR A 919 -18.13 9.20 -14.90
C TYR A 919 -17.81 7.70 -14.97
N LEU A 920 -16.58 7.30 -14.60
CA LEU A 920 -16.17 5.89 -14.54
C LEU A 920 -17.01 5.11 -13.51
N GLY A 921 -17.10 5.61 -12.27
CA GLY A 921 -17.86 4.99 -11.19
C GLY A 921 -19.36 4.91 -11.51
N ALA A 922 -19.98 6.00 -11.97
CA ALA A 922 -21.42 6.02 -12.27
C ALA A 922 -21.80 5.05 -13.39
N SER A 923 -20.97 4.91 -14.42
CA SER A 923 -21.21 3.98 -15.52
C SER A 923 -20.97 2.52 -15.11
N ALA A 924 -19.93 2.25 -14.33
CA ALA A 924 -19.67 0.92 -13.77
C ALA A 924 -20.78 0.45 -12.81
N THR A 925 -21.22 1.31 -11.89
CA THR A 925 -22.30 1.00 -10.94
C THR A 925 -23.64 0.81 -11.65
N ALA A 926 -23.97 1.67 -12.63
CA ALA A 926 -25.18 1.52 -13.43
C ALA A 926 -25.21 0.21 -14.22
N GLU A 927 -24.09 -0.16 -14.86
CA GLU A 927 -24.00 -1.40 -15.64
C GLU A 927 -24.08 -2.64 -14.74
N PHE A 928 -23.45 -2.65 -13.57
CA PHE A 928 -23.53 -3.77 -12.61
C PHE A 928 -24.98 -4.12 -12.25
N PHE A 929 -25.81 -3.13 -11.91
CA PHE A 929 -27.23 -3.37 -11.61
C PHE A 929 -28.04 -3.71 -12.86
N ALA A 930 -27.70 -3.16 -14.02
CA ALA A 930 -28.35 -3.48 -15.29
C ALA A 930 -28.04 -4.91 -15.76
N ASP A 931 -26.84 -5.42 -15.49
CA ASP A 931 -26.40 -6.79 -15.81
C ASP A 931 -27.09 -7.86 -14.95
N ILE A 932 -27.48 -7.55 -13.71
CA ILE A 932 -28.32 -8.45 -12.90
C ILE A 932 -29.64 -8.74 -13.64
N LEU A 933 -30.20 -7.74 -14.30
CA LEU A 933 -31.43 -7.86 -15.10
C LEU A 933 -31.16 -8.50 -16.49
N LEU A 934 -30.00 -8.24 -17.09
CA LEU A 934 -29.61 -8.81 -18.38
C LEU A 934 -29.30 -10.31 -18.29
N CYS A 935 -28.59 -10.76 -17.24
CA CYS A 935 -27.95 -12.07 -17.21
C CYS A 935 -28.91 -13.25 -17.49
N PRO A 936 -30.12 -13.32 -16.90
CA PRO A 936 -31.09 -14.38 -17.23
C PRO A 936 -31.53 -14.39 -18.70
N LEU A 937 -31.60 -13.21 -19.32
CA LEU A 937 -32.05 -13.04 -20.70
C LEU A 937 -30.92 -13.28 -21.71
N GLU A 938 -29.69 -12.88 -21.38
CA GLU A 938 -28.48 -13.21 -22.14
C GLU A 938 -28.13 -14.70 -22.04
N ALA A 939 -28.31 -15.35 -20.89
CA ALA A 939 -28.22 -16.81 -20.76
C ALA A 939 -29.25 -17.53 -21.67
N THR A 940 -30.50 -17.07 -21.65
CA THR A 940 -31.56 -17.59 -22.53
C THR A 940 -31.26 -17.37 -24.02
N ARG A 941 -30.72 -16.19 -24.38
CA ARG A 941 -30.24 -15.83 -25.73
C ARG A 941 -29.16 -16.79 -26.20
N ILE A 942 -28.08 -16.94 -25.42
CA ILE A 942 -26.94 -17.81 -25.74
C ILE A 942 -27.41 -19.26 -25.92
N ARG A 943 -28.34 -19.74 -25.09
CA ARG A 943 -28.85 -21.12 -25.19
C ARG A 943 -29.69 -21.36 -26.46
N LEU A 944 -30.58 -20.43 -26.80
CA LEU A 944 -31.35 -20.48 -28.06
C LEU A 944 -30.48 -20.39 -29.31
N VAL A 945 -29.44 -19.55 -29.29
CA VAL A 945 -28.54 -19.34 -30.45
C VAL A 945 -27.53 -20.48 -30.59
N SER A 946 -27.05 -21.08 -29.50
CA SER A 946 -26.12 -22.21 -29.56
C SER A 946 -26.80 -23.54 -29.89
N GLN A 947 -27.88 -23.90 -29.18
CA GLN A 947 -28.52 -25.21 -29.28
C GLN A 947 -29.72 -25.20 -30.25
N ARG A 948 -29.53 -25.76 -31.46
CA ARG A 948 -30.61 -25.97 -32.43
C ARG A 948 -31.76 -26.76 -31.77
N GLY A 949 -32.98 -26.23 -31.86
CA GLY A 949 -34.18 -26.86 -31.30
C GLY A 949 -34.35 -26.77 -29.78
N TYR A 950 -33.55 -25.96 -29.06
CA TYR A 950 -33.68 -25.83 -27.59
C TYR A 950 -35.07 -25.36 -27.15
N ALA A 951 -35.59 -24.29 -27.76
CA ALA A 951 -36.95 -23.80 -27.59
C ALA A 951 -37.34 -22.85 -28.75
N THR A 952 -38.61 -22.43 -28.79
CA THR A 952 -39.19 -21.62 -29.88
C THR A 952 -39.02 -20.10 -29.73
N GLY A 953 -38.70 -19.61 -28.53
CA GLY A 953 -38.57 -18.18 -28.26
C GLY A 953 -38.22 -17.88 -26.80
N LEU A 954 -38.36 -16.61 -26.39
CA LEU A 954 -38.01 -16.17 -25.02
C LEU A 954 -38.76 -16.96 -23.94
N THR A 955 -40.09 -16.97 -23.97
CA THR A 955 -40.91 -17.57 -22.90
C THR A 955 -40.66 -19.08 -22.77
N THR A 956 -40.60 -19.80 -23.89
CA THR A 956 -40.35 -21.25 -23.88
C THR A 956 -38.90 -21.59 -23.54
N GLY A 957 -37.91 -20.78 -23.97
CA GLY A 957 -36.51 -20.97 -23.59
C GLY A 957 -36.23 -20.67 -22.12
N PHE A 958 -36.80 -19.58 -21.60
CA PHE A 958 -36.67 -19.17 -20.20
C PHE A 958 -37.37 -20.17 -19.27
N ALA A 959 -38.61 -20.57 -19.56
CA ALA A 959 -39.32 -21.58 -18.78
C ALA A 959 -38.62 -22.95 -18.82
N ARG A 960 -38.02 -23.32 -19.96
CA ARG A 960 -37.20 -24.53 -20.08
C ARG A 960 -35.95 -24.46 -19.20
N MET A 961 -35.20 -23.35 -19.27
CA MET A 961 -34.00 -23.13 -18.45
C MET A 961 -34.31 -23.11 -16.95
N ALA A 962 -35.38 -22.44 -16.54
CA ALA A 962 -35.84 -22.42 -15.16
C ALA A 962 -36.19 -23.83 -14.63
N ARG A 963 -36.76 -24.70 -15.49
CA ARG A 963 -37.13 -26.08 -15.15
C ARG A 963 -35.94 -27.05 -15.15
N GLU A 964 -34.99 -26.89 -16.06
CA GLU A 964 -33.89 -27.84 -16.29
C GLU A 964 -32.59 -27.46 -15.54
N GLU A 965 -32.36 -26.18 -15.26
CA GLU A 965 -31.12 -25.66 -14.65
C GLU A 965 -31.36 -24.75 -13.42
N GLY A 966 -32.63 -24.45 -13.11
CA GLY A 966 -33.03 -23.62 -11.97
C GLY A 966 -32.54 -22.18 -12.05
N LEU A 967 -32.61 -21.45 -10.91
CA LEU A 967 -32.06 -20.09 -10.81
C LEU A 967 -30.54 -20.05 -11.03
N ARG A 968 -29.83 -21.15 -10.76
CA ARG A 968 -28.37 -21.26 -10.97
C ARG A 968 -27.99 -21.22 -12.45
N GLY A 969 -28.81 -21.76 -13.36
CA GLY A 969 -28.58 -21.68 -14.81
C GLY A 969 -28.47 -20.24 -15.29
N PHE A 970 -29.45 -19.39 -14.94
CA PHE A 970 -29.54 -17.99 -15.37
C PHE A 970 -28.35 -17.11 -14.98
N TYR A 971 -27.74 -17.34 -13.81
CA TYR A 971 -26.62 -16.55 -13.30
C TYR A 971 -25.25 -17.25 -13.41
N SER A 972 -25.19 -18.44 -14.01
CA SER A 972 -23.95 -19.19 -14.22
C SER A 972 -22.88 -18.43 -15.03
N GLY A 973 -23.31 -17.50 -15.88
CA GLY A 973 -22.45 -16.62 -16.67
C GLY A 973 -22.26 -15.20 -16.12
N PHE A 974 -22.77 -14.87 -14.92
CA PHE A 974 -22.85 -13.48 -14.44
C PHE A 974 -21.48 -12.80 -14.28
N VAL A 975 -20.51 -13.46 -13.65
CA VAL A 975 -19.16 -12.90 -13.49
C VAL A 975 -18.45 -12.71 -14.86
N PRO A 976 -18.45 -13.71 -15.78
CA PRO A 976 -18.03 -13.50 -17.17
C PRO A 976 -18.76 -12.38 -17.94
N LEU A 977 -20.03 -12.11 -17.61
CA LEU A 977 -20.81 -11.02 -18.21
C LEU A 977 -20.28 -9.65 -17.75
N LEU A 978 -20.13 -9.46 -16.43
CA LEU A 978 -19.61 -8.22 -15.83
C LEU A 978 -18.26 -7.82 -16.42
N PHE A 979 -17.31 -8.76 -16.54
CA PHE A 979 -15.99 -8.49 -17.14
C PHE A 979 -16.04 -8.00 -18.59
N LYS A 980 -17.12 -8.30 -19.33
CA LYS A 980 -17.36 -7.81 -20.70
C LYS A 980 -18.11 -6.48 -20.71
N GLN A 981 -19.13 -6.35 -19.87
CA GLN A 981 -20.12 -5.28 -19.93
C GLN A 981 -19.69 -4.03 -19.15
N VAL A 982 -19.15 -4.17 -17.94
CA VAL A 982 -18.71 -3.02 -17.14
C VAL A 982 -17.65 -2.20 -17.89
N PRO A 983 -16.56 -2.79 -18.44
CA PRO A 983 -15.62 -2.02 -19.28
C PRO A 983 -16.22 -1.46 -20.57
N TYR A 984 -17.25 -2.11 -21.13
CA TYR A 984 -17.99 -1.60 -22.29
C TYR A 984 -18.78 -0.33 -21.93
N ALA A 985 -19.52 -0.34 -20.83
CA ALA A 985 -20.30 0.80 -20.36
C ALA A 985 -19.41 1.96 -19.91
N VAL A 986 -18.32 1.66 -19.19
CA VAL A 986 -17.28 2.62 -18.82
C VAL A 986 -16.70 3.31 -20.05
N GLY A 987 -16.29 2.55 -21.07
CA GLY A 987 -15.83 3.10 -22.35
C GLY A 987 -16.91 3.84 -23.13
N GLN A 988 -18.17 3.40 -23.05
CA GLN A 988 -19.30 4.03 -23.72
C GLN A 988 -19.59 5.42 -23.14
N PHE A 989 -19.68 5.58 -21.82
CA PHE A 989 -20.10 6.85 -21.22
C PHE A 989 -18.93 7.83 -21.04
N ALA A 990 -17.85 7.43 -20.39
CA ALA A 990 -16.78 8.36 -20.03
C ALA A 990 -16.09 8.99 -21.26
N VAL A 991 -15.96 8.23 -22.36
CA VAL A 991 -15.37 8.74 -23.61
C VAL A 991 -16.40 9.48 -24.47
N HIS A 992 -17.69 9.19 -24.36
CA HIS A 992 -18.73 10.01 -25.01
C HIS A 992 -18.80 11.40 -24.37
N GLU A 993 -18.94 11.50 -23.05
CA GLU A 993 -18.95 12.76 -22.30
C GLU A 993 -17.70 13.60 -22.62
N ALA A 994 -16.50 12.98 -22.62
CA ALA A 994 -15.25 13.65 -22.96
C ALA A 994 -15.14 14.10 -24.44
N ALA A 995 -15.67 13.32 -25.39
CA ALA A 995 -15.69 13.68 -26.81
C ALA A 995 -16.69 14.81 -27.10
N VAL A 996 -17.87 14.76 -26.48
CA VAL A 996 -18.88 15.84 -26.53
C VAL A 996 -18.30 17.13 -25.93
N GLU A 997 -17.64 17.05 -24.75
CA GLU A 997 -16.97 18.20 -24.15
C GLU A 997 -15.88 18.78 -25.06
N GLY A 998 -15.02 17.92 -25.63
CA GLY A 998 -13.94 18.34 -26.53
C GLY A 998 -14.46 19.04 -27.80
N ILE A 999 -15.54 18.53 -28.40
CA ILE A 999 -16.17 19.15 -29.57
C ILE A 999 -16.82 20.49 -29.18
N TYR A 1000 -17.55 20.56 -28.07
CA TYR A 1000 -18.19 21.80 -27.61
C TYR A 1000 -17.18 22.88 -27.20
N ARG A 1001 -16.07 22.52 -26.56
CA ARG A 1001 -14.92 23.42 -26.33
C ARG A 1001 -14.37 23.98 -27.65
N THR A 1002 -14.22 23.13 -28.66
CA THR A 1002 -13.60 23.49 -29.95
C THR A 1002 -14.48 24.42 -30.79
N ILE A 1003 -15.82 24.32 -30.71
CA ILE A 1003 -16.72 25.23 -31.45
C ILE A 1003 -17.02 26.54 -30.72
N GLY A 1004 -16.82 26.61 -29.40
CA GLY A 1004 -17.08 27.77 -28.55
C GLY A 1004 -18.56 27.97 -28.16
N PRO A 1005 -18.84 28.73 -27.09
CA PRO A 1005 -20.18 28.84 -26.50
C PRO A 1005 -21.20 29.51 -27.44
N GLU A 1006 -20.82 30.54 -28.17
CA GLU A 1006 -21.70 31.22 -29.15
C GLU A 1006 -22.21 30.26 -30.24
N LYS A 1007 -21.35 29.33 -30.66
CA LYS A 1007 -21.66 28.33 -31.69
C LYS A 1007 -22.42 27.14 -31.12
N LYS A 1008 -22.11 26.72 -29.89
CA LYS A 1008 -22.89 25.73 -29.10
C LYS A 1008 -24.35 26.18 -28.96
N ALA A 1009 -24.57 27.45 -28.63
CA ALA A 1009 -25.90 28.06 -28.47
C ALA A 1009 -26.69 28.23 -29.78
N THR A 1010 -26.04 28.10 -30.94
CA THR A 1010 -26.64 28.31 -32.27
C THR A 1010 -26.62 27.05 -33.16
N LEU A 1011 -26.31 25.87 -32.60
CA LEU A 1011 -26.35 24.60 -33.34
C LEU A 1011 -27.75 24.27 -33.85
N THR A 1012 -27.85 23.94 -35.14
CA THR A 1012 -29.04 23.29 -35.68
C THR A 1012 -29.16 21.85 -35.15
N HIS A 1013 -30.39 21.33 -35.10
CA HIS A 1013 -30.68 19.96 -34.68
C HIS A 1013 -29.87 18.89 -35.45
N ALA A 1014 -29.60 19.13 -36.73
CA ALA A 1014 -28.74 18.25 -37.55
C ALA A 1014 -27.27 18.29 -37.10
N GLN A 1015 -26.75 19.47 -36.74
CA GLN A 1015 -25.37 19.61 -36.22
C GLN A 1015 -25.23 18.99 -34.83
N ALA A 1016 -26.19 19.19 -33.92
CA ALA A 1016 -26.21 18.54 -32.62
C ALA A 1016 -26.23 17.00 -32.74
N THR A 1017 -27.09 16.47 -33.63
CA THR A 1017 -27.10 15.03 -33.96
C THR A 1017 -25.76 14.55 -34.55
N GLY A 1018 -25.06 15.41 -35.29
CA GLY A 1018 -23.70 15.14 -35.78
C GLY A 1018 -22.64 15.05 -34.67
N VAL A 1019 -22.76 15.86 -33.61
CA VAL A 1019 -21.87 15.77 -32.42
C VAL A 1019 -22.11 14.47 -31.66
N GLU A 1020 -23.38 14.08 -31.46
CA GLU A 1020 -23.75 12.81 -30.84
C GLU A 1020 -23.21 11.60 -31.64
N LEU A 1021 -23.38 11.62 -32.97
CA LEU A 1021 -22.90 10.58 -33.86
C LEU A 1021 -21.35 10.46 -33.81
N ALA A 1022 -20.63 11.58 -33.90
CA ALA A 1022 -19.17 11.60 -33.87
C ALA A 1022 -18.62 11.12 -32.52
N SER A 1023 -19.18 11.63 -31.41
CA SER A 1023 -18.77 11.28 -30.05
C SER A 1023 -19.06 9.81 -29.75
N GLY A 1024 -20.22 9.31 -30.19
CA GLY A 1024 -20.60 7.91 -30.06
C GLY A 1024 -19.75 6.94 -30.92
N ILE A 1025 -19.18 7.40 -32.04
CA ILE A 1025 -18.19 6.61 -32.80
C ILE A 1025 -16.89 6.47 -31.99
N VAL A 1026 -16.35 7.56 -31.44
CA VAL A 1026 -15.11 7.54 -30.63
C VAL A 1026 -15.30 6.70 -29.36
N ALA A 1027 -16.42 6.90 -28.64
CA ALA A 1027 -16.80 6.08 -27.50
C ALA A 1027 -17.00 4.61 -27.88
N GLY A 1028 -17.48 4.32 -29.10
CA GLY A 1028 -17.59 2.97 -29.63
C GLY A 1028 -16.23 2.29 -29.87
N VAL A 1029 -15.20 3.03 -30.28
CA VAL A 1029 -13.82 2.50 -30.35
C VAL A 1029 -13.33 2.16 -28.94
N ALA A 1030 -13.50 3.07 -27.99
CA ALA A 1030 -13.07 2.88 -26.60
C ALA A 1030 -13.77 1.69 -25.93
N ALA A 1031 -15.11 1.63 -26.01
CA ALA A 1031 -15.91 0.52 -25.49
C ALA A 1031 -15.51 -0.83 -26.12
N ALA A 1032 -15.20 -0.87 -27.43
CA ALA A 1032 -14.73 -2.09 -28.10
C ALA A 1032 -13.38 -2.58 -27.56
N VAL A 1033 -12.42 -1.66 -27.34
CA VAL A 1033 -11.08 -1.94 -26.80
C VAL A 1033 -11.14 -2.35 -25.32
N LEU A 1034 -11.81 -1.55 -24.48
CA LEU A 1034 -11.96 -1.78 -23.04
C LEU A 1034 -12.58 -3.14 -22.71
N SER A 1035 -13.62 -3.52 -23.45
CA SER A 1035 -14.25 -4.83 -23.28
C SER A 1035 -13.56 -5.96 -24.07
N HIS A 1036 -12.48 -5.71 -24.83
CA HIS A 1036 -11.98 -6.67 -25.81
C HIS A 1036 -11.57 -8.02 -25.20
N PRO A 1037 -10.65 -8.07 -24.20
CA PRO A 1037 -10.13 -9.32 -23.66
C PRO A 1037 -11.24 -10.25 -23.14
N ALA A 1038 -12.24 -9.71 -22.47
CA ALA A 1038 -13.32 -10.48 -21.85
C ALA A 1038 -14.23 -11.19 -22.86
N ASP A 1039 -14.61 -10.56 -23.98
CA ASP A 1039 -15.38 -11.26 -25.03
C ASP A 1039 -14.49 -12.14 -25.94
N THR A 1040 -13.18 -11.88 -26.04
CA THR A 1040 -12.22 -12.85 -26.61
C THR A 1040 -12.17 -14.13 -25.77
N LEU A 1041 -12.14 -14.01 -24.44
CA LEU A 1041 -12.17 -15.13 -23.50
C LEU A 1041 -13.53 -15.83 -23.45
N LEU A 1042 -14.63 -15.10 -23.35
CA LEU A 1042 -15.99 -15.65 -23.36
C LEU A 1042 -16.28 -16.37 -24.69
N SER A 1043 -15.81 -15.84 -25.82
CA SER A 1043 -15.86 -16.52 -27.13
C SER A 1043 -15.03 -17.80 -27.19
N ALA A 1044 -13.99 -17.95 -26.35
CA ALA A 1044 -13.19 -19.17 -26.23
C ALA A 1044 -13.84 -20.20 -25.29
N ILE A 1045 -14.40 -19.77 -24.16
CA ILE A 1045 -15.18 -20.64 -23.26
C ILE A 1045 -16.41 -21.20 -24.00
N ASN A 1046 -17.11 -20.37 -24.78
CA ASN A 1046 -18.24 -20.81 -25.61
C ASN A 1046 -17.83 -21.75 -26.77
N LYS A 1047 -16.54 -21.77 -27.14
CA LYS A 1047 -15.92 -22.79 -28.02
C LYS A 1047 -15.52 -24.07 -27.30
N GLY A 1048 -15.76 -24.15 -25.99
CA GLY A 1048 -15.37 -25.29 -25.15
C GLY A 1048 -13.89 -25.33 -24.78
N ALA A 1049 -13.13 -24.25 -24.96
CA ALA A 1049 -11.73 -24.14 -24.55
C ALA A 1049 -11.60 -23.99 -23.01
N GLY A 1050 -10.44 -24.32 -22.46
CA GLY A 1050 -10.25 -24.49 -21.02
C GLY A 1050 -10.98 -25.72 -20.46
N ASP A 1051 -10.63 -26.14 -19.26
CA ASP A 1051 -11.14 -27.38 -18.66
C ASP A 1051 -12.67 -27.37 -18.48
N LYS A 1052 -13.35 -28.45 -18.90
CA LYS A 1052 -14.80 -28.59 -18.77
C LYS A 1052 -15.26 -28.97 -17.35
N GLY A 1053 -14.36 -29.44 -16.48
CA GLY A 1053 -14.63 -29.63 -15.05
C GLY A 1053 -14.66 -28.33 -14.24
N GLN A 1054 -14.09 -27.24 -14.76
CA GLN A 1054 -13.94 -25.98 -14.05
C GLN A 1054 -15.12 -25.01 -14.25
N GLY A 1055 -15.39 -24.19 -13.24
CA GLY A 1055 -16.35 -23.09 -13.34
C GLY A 1055 -15.93 -22.02 -14.36
N ALA A 1056 -16.90 -21.34 -14.97
CA ALA A 1056 -16.66 -20.41 -16.08
C ALA A 1056 -15.63 -19.30 -15.75
N THR A 1057 -15.61 -18.80 -14.52
CA THR A 1057 -14.62 -17.81 -14.05
C THR A 1057 -13.20 -18.38 -13.99
N ALA A 1058 -13.02 -19.60 -13.46
CA ALA A 1058 -11.69 -20.25 -13.41
C ALA A 1058 -11.15 -20.50 -14.81
N ARG A 1059 -12.00 -20.99 -15.73
CA ARG A 1059 -11.68 -21.15 -17.16
C ARG A 1059 -11.29 -19.83 -17.83
N MET A 1060 -11.91 -18.71 -17.43
CA MET A 1060 -11.58 -17.39 -17.96
C MET A 1060 -10.16 -16.96 -17.57
N PHE A 1061 -9.75 -17.19 -16.32
CA PHE A 1061 -8.38 -16.94 -15.88
C PHE A 1061 -7.36 -17.91 -16.47
N GLN A 1062 -7.69 -19.21 -16.56
CA GLN A 1062 -6.87 -20.21 -17.26
C GLN A 1062 -6.59 -19.77 -18.71
N LEU A 1063 -7.64 -19.45 -19.47
CA LEU A 1063 -7.53 -19.03 -20.87
C LEU A 1063 -6.84 -17.67 -21.02
N ALA A 1064 -6.88 -16.79 -20.03
CA ALA A 1064 -6.13 -15.53 -20.06
C ALA A 1064 -4.62 -15.79 -20.06
N GLY A 1065 -4.14 -16.72 -19.22
CA GLY A 1065 -2.76 -17.20 -19.22
C GLY A 1065 -2.40 -17.89 -20.54
N GLU A 1066 -3.21 -18.86 -20.99
CA GLU A 1066 -2.96 -19.62 -22.23
C GLU A 1066 -2.96 -18.75 -23.51
N PHE A 1067 -3.70 -17.63 -23.53
CA PHE A 1067 -3.82 -16.79 -24.72
C PHE A 1067 -2.72 -15.73 -24.77
N GLY A 1068 -2.34 -15.15 -23.63
CA GLY A 1068 -1.38 -14.06 -23.55
C GLY A 1068 -1.87 -12.72 -24.14
N PRO A 1069 -1.22 -11.60 -23.80
CA PRO A 1069 -1.73 -10.25 -24.07
C PRO A 1069 -1.96 -9.99 -25.56
N LYS A 1070 -1.03 -10.40 -26.44
CA LYS A 1070 -1.13 -10.19 -27.90
C LYS A 1070 -2.38 -10.83 -28.51
N ARG A 1071 -2.80 -12.00 -28.03
CA ARG A 1071 -4.00 -12.69 -28.52
C ARG A 1071 -5.26 -12.08 -27.94
N LEU A 1072 -5.26 -11.77 -26.64
CA LEU A 1072 -6.40 -11.16 -25.94
C LEU A 1072 -6.77 -9.76 -26.48
N LEU A 1073 -5.76 -8.94 -26.81
CA LEU A 1073 -5.92 -7.54 -27.19
C LEU A 1073 -6.11 -7.29 -28.70
N LEU A 1074 -5.81 -8.27 -29.57
CA LEU A 1074 -5.85 -8.06 -31.03
C LEU A 1074 -6.74 -9.03 -31.82
N THR A 1075 -7.13 -10.18 -31.25
CA THR A 1075 -7.79 -11.25 -32.02
C THR A 1075 -9.27 -10.96 -32.29
N GLY A 1076 -9.53 -10.23 -33.38
CA GLY A 1076 -10.89 -9.87 -33.81
C GLY A 1076 -11.33 -8.47 -33.39
N LEU A 1077 -10.41 -7.64 -32.87
CA LEU A 1077 -10.69 -6.27 -32.46
C LEU A 1077 -11.28 -5.42 -33.61
N GLY A 1078 -10.74 -5.50 -34.82
CA GLY A 1078 -11.19 -4.69 -35.97
C GLY A 1078 -12.68 -4.84 -36.31
N PRO A 1079 -13.18 -6.06 -36.59
CA PRO A 1079 -14.62 -6.30 -36.80
C PRO A 1079 -15.50 -5.88 -35.61
N ARG A 1080 -14.96 -5.95 -34.39
CA ARG A 1080 -15.67 -5.54 -33.17
C ARG A 1080 -15.79 -4.02 -33.06
N ILE A 1081 -14.72 -3.27 -33.33
CA ILE A 1081 -14.76 -1.79 -33.38
C ILE A 1081 -15.86 -1.34 -34.34
N PHE A 1082 -15.92 -1.89 -35.55
CA PHE A 1082 -16.97 -1.53 -36.52
C PHE A 1082 -18.39 -1.77 -35.97
N MET A 1083 -18.64 -2.92 -35.33
CA MET A 1083 -19.92 -3.24 -34.71
C MET A 1083 -20.26 -2.31 -33.53
N THR A 1084 -19.30 -2.06 -32.64
CA THR A 1084 -19.52 -1.26 -31.43
C THR A 1084 -19.65 0.23 -31.73
N CYS A 1085 -18.93 0.79 -32.72
CA CYS A 1085 -19.17 2.15 -33.20
C CYS A 1085 -20.62 2.33 -33.70
N GLY A 1086 -21.15 1.36 -34.46
CA GLY A 1086 -22.55 1.38 -34.89
C GLY A 1086 -23.55 1.30 -33.73
N LEU A 1087 -23.30 0.43 -32.75
CA LEU A 1087 -24.14 0.29 -31.56
C LEU A 1087 -24.12 1.54 -30.68
N VAL A 1088 -22.94 2.04 -30.30
CA VAL A 1088 -22.79 3.15 -29.35
C VAL A 1088 -23.25 4.47 -29.95
N ALA A 1089 -22.88 4.78 -31.20
CA ALA A 1089 -23.36 5.98 -31.87
C ALA A 1089 -24.87 5.95 -32.13
N GLY A 1090 -25.42 4.78 -32.51
CA GLY A 1090 -26.86 4.57 -32.60
C GLY A 1090 -27.58 4.76 -31.25
N GLN A 1091 -26.99 4.28 -30.14
CA GLN A 1091 -27.57 4.43 -28.81
C GLN A 1091 -27.65 5.88 -28.37
N PHE A 1092 -26.55 6.65 -28.46
CA PHE A 1092 -26.56 8.05 -28.03
C PHE A 1092 -27.46 8.93 -28.91
N VAL A 1093 -27.45 8.75 -30.23
CA VAL A 1093 -28.37 9.46 -31.14
C VAL A 1093 -29.83 9.15 -30.81
N ILE A 1094 -30.22 7.88 -30.65
CA ILE A 1094 -31.61 7.52 -30.31
C ILE A 1094 -31.96 8.02 -28.90
N TYR A 1095 -31.06 7.92 -27.93
CA TYR A 1095 -31.27 8.37 -26.56
C TYR A 1095 -31.52 9.89 -26.48
N ALA A 1096 -30.69 10.69 -27.17
CA ALA A 1096 -30.85 12.14 -27.25
C ALA A 1096 -32.17 12.53 -27.92
N GLN A 1097 -32.53 11.88 -29.03
CA GLN A 1097 -33.78 12.11 -29.75
C GLN A 1097 -35.00 11.73 -28.91
N CYS A 1098 -34.98 10.57 -28.24
CA CYS A 1098 -36.04 10.17 -27.31
C CYS A 1098 -36.16 11.14 -26.13
N LYS A 1099 -35.05 11.57 -25.51
CA LYS A 1099 -35.04 12.57 -24.43
C LYS A 1099 -35.68 13.89 -24.87
N ALA A 1100 -35.37 14.37 -26.07
CA ALA A 1100 -35.97 15.58 -26.63
C ALA A 1100 -37.50 15.43 -26.86
N LEU A 1101 -37.93 14.30 -27.44
CA LEU A 1101 -39.34 14.02 -27.73
C LEU A 1101 -40.22 13.90 -26.48
N VAL A 1102 -39.69 13.38 -25.36
CA VAL A 1102 -40.46 13.20 -24.10
C VAL A 1102 -40.30 14.35 -23.10
N GLY A 1103 -39.62 15.44 -23.47
CA GLY A 1103 -39.34 16.55 -22.56
C GLY A 1103 -38.57 16.09 -21.31
N ALA A 1104 -37.53 15.27 -21.49
CA ALA A 1104 -36.67 14.86 -20.40
C ALA A 1104 -35.76 16.00 -19.93
N ALA A 1105 -35.48 16.04 -18.63
CA ALA A 1105 -34.49 16.97 -18.10
C ALA A 1105 -33.11 16.77 -18.77
N PRO A 1106 -32.27 17.82 -18.84
CA PRO A 1106 -30.85 17.68 -19.11
C PRO A 1106 -30.21 16.62 -18.20
N GLY A 1107 -29.14 15.98 -18.65
CA GLY A 1107 -28.35 15.11 -17.75
C GLY A 1107 -27.64 15.93 -16.68
N VAL A 1108 -27.01 15.26 -15.72
CA VAL A 1108 -25.99 15.93 -14.89
C VAL A 1108 -24.77 16.17 -15.77
N GLU A 1109 -24.47 17.44 -16.06
CA GLU A 1109 -23.28 17.84 -16.82
C GLU A 1109 -22.20 18.33 -15.84
N ILE A 1110 -20.97 17.84 -15.96
CA ILE A 1110 -19.84 18.20 -15.07
C ILE A 1110 -18.81 19.00 -15.86
N HIS A 1111 -19.21 20.21 -16.29
CA HIS A 1111 -18.39 21.10 -17.12
C HIS A 1111 -17.20 21.69 -16.36
N LYS A 1112 -16.16 22.03 -17.12
CA LYS A 1112 -15.16 23.04 -16.72
C LYS A 1112 -15.18 24.15 -17.77
N GLU A 1113 -16.01 25.16 -17.55
CA GLU A 1113 -15.99 26.41 -18.36
C GLU A 1113 -14.84 27.32 -17.89
N ASP A 1114 -13.62 26.84 -18.11
CA ASP A 1114 -12.33 27.54 -18.17
C ASP A 1114 -11.31 26.60 -18.86
#